data_AF-A0A938V4S5-F1
#
_entry.id   AF-A0A938V4S5-F1
#
_cell.length_a   1.000
_cell.length_b   1.000
_cell.length_c   1.000
_cell.angle_alpha   90.00
_cell.angle_beta   90.00
_cell.angle_gamma   90.00
#
_symmetry.space_group_name_H-M   'P 1'
#
loop_
_entity.id
_entity.type
_entity.pdbx_description
1 polymer ?
#
loop_
_entity_poly.entity_id
_entity_poly.type
_entity_poly.pdbx_seq_one_letter_code
_entity_poly.pdbx_strand_id
1 'polypeptide(L)'
;MARLELAGSWRLGAGLVLLLTVSCSGGNETVQFDAVADAEDTSVRIVPSCTSDSECDDDDPCTKDYCSEAGKCAQEPSPGEACDDGNPCTTGDLCGDDGTCGGGEALICDDENPCTNDICKVDGGCVFEPSDKDLECDGTPCTFGDQCIQGACVAGALVECDDANPDDCTFFTCNAGTGECTVAQTHLQGYPCADGNPCTDNDVCDGKGVCQPGTQHSCVSQHPCKAAWCNDQAKEGTNPCVADFLPEGTPCDDGSKCTDGDKCQAPEPGPMQCTGTPIGCDDGNACTLDTCTEETGCEFSPKADGTLCGGNDLCGGQAPCKGGQCQWGQGQGCDDGIACTQDNCLPDGSCQNVPVDSACNDKDPCTGVETCKAGQGCVAGAPIVCNDGVACTQDACQNGQCVYSPQFGACNDGNICTDDVCQVPAGCSNTPNSVNCDDGNPCTSGDQCIGGSCQSGGAANCDDGNSCTEDSCDLQKGCVHIPKGAGCGACDPYKIEPCYSGPDGTQGKGACKAGFRQCLATGLDWSPCYGQVLPLNTDICGNNLDDDCDGTQADEACSDVPDSGVWADYDYGSDATGNGSFKNPFKTATKAVSTGSKLVMLKADADGTIYPEEVSLGAVVNGITLKGWGPQRPVIQGRLYLVHCYDCVFDK
;
A
#
# COMPACT_ATOMS: atom_id res chain seq x y z
N MET A 1 -87.14 6.63 1.41
CA MET A 1 -88.16 7.52 0.79
C MET A 1 -89.21 7.84 1.85
N ALA A 2 -89.22 9.06 2.40
CA ALA A 2 -90.29 9.53 3.27
C ALA A 2 -91.27 10.37 2.44
N ARG A 3 -92.58 10.12 2.57
CA ARG A 3 -93.63 10.94 1.97
C ARG A 3 -94.14 11.92 3.03
N LEU A 4 -94.02 13.22 2.79
CA LEU A 4 -94.69 14.24 3.61
C LEU A 4 -96.12 14.44 3.07
N GLU A 5 -97.13 14.27 3.92
CA GLU A 5 -98.50 14.73 3.65
C GLU A 5 -98.93 15.74 4.73
N LEU A 6 -99.45 16.89 4.30
CA LEU A 6 -99.90 17.98 5.16
C LEU A 6 -101.29 17.67 5.75
N ALA A 7 -101.33 17.30 7.03
CA ALA A 7 -102.57 17.03 7.76
C ALA A 7 -103.17 18.30 8.41
N GLY A 8 -103.48 19.32 7.59
CA GLY A 8 -104.32 20.46 7.97
C GLY A 8 -103.67 21.56 8.83
N SER A 9 -104.29 22.73 8.85
CA SER A 9 -103.88 23.90 9.64
C SER A 9 -105.07 24.47 10.43
N TRP A 10 -104.84 24.82 11.70
CA TRP A 10 -105.80 25.57 12.52
C TRP A 10 -105.18 26.92 12.90
N ARG A 11 -105.98 27.99 12.83
CA ARG A 11 -105.57 29.33 13.28
C ARG A 11 -106.10 29.58 14.69
N LEU A 12 -105.19 29.74 15.64
CA LEU A 12 -105.39 30.49 16.88
C LEU A 12 -104.34 31.60 16.91
N GLY A 13 -104.69 32.76 17.45
CA GLY A 13 -103.99 34.04 17.23
C GLY A 13 -102.46 34.02 17.33
N ALA A 14 -101.84 34.74 16.41
CA ALA A 14 -100.42 35.11 16.32
C ALA A 14 -99.35 33.99 16.30
N GLY A 15 -99.70 32.76 15.95
CA GLY A 15 -98.72 31.72 15.60
C GLY A 15 -99.36 30.58 14.79
N LEU A 16 -98.74 30.21 13.67
CA LEU A 16 -99.13 29.02 12.90
C LEU A 16 -98.40 27.81 13.52
N VAL A 17 -99.12 26.88 14.16
CA VAL A 17 -98.55 25.61 14.63
C VAL A 17 -98.80 24.56 13.55
N LEU A 18 -97.74 24.09 12.89
CA LEU A 18 -97.80 22.91 12.01
C LEU A 18 -97.47 21.66 12.83
N LEU A 19 -98.42 20.73 12.93
CA LEU A 19 -98.18 19.39 13.45
C LEU A 19 -97.79 18.47 12.29
N LEU A 20 -96.51 18.13 12.21
CA LEU A 20 -95.99 17.11 11.32
C LEU A 20 -95.97 15.77 12.06
N THR A 21 -96.66 14.77 11.52
CA THR A 21 -96.54 13.38 11.98
C THR A 21 -95.67 12.62 10.99
N VAL A 22 -94.52 12.14 11.45
CA VAL A 22 -93.62 11.28 10.68
C VAL A 22 -93.85 9.84 11.17
N SER A 23 -94.31 8.96 10.29
CA SER A 23 -94.43 7.53 10.59
C SER A 23 -93.19 6.79 10.09
N CYS A 24 -92.31 6.37 11.00
CA CYS A 24 -91.21 5.45 10.70
C CYS A 24 -91.62 4.02 11.02
N SER A 25 -91.18 3.06 10.19
CA SER A 25 -91.41 1.63 10.41
C SER A 25 -90.53 1.11 11.54
N GLY A 26 -90.97 1.31 12.79
CA GLY A 26 -90.31 0.78 13.98
C GLY A 26 -90.44 1.69 15.20
N GLY A 27 -91.61 1.69 15.86
CA GLY A 27 -91.83 2.34 17.15
C GLY A 27 -92.27 3.81 17.06
N ASN A 28 -93.28 4.18 17.86
CA ASN A 28 -93.78 5.55 17.97
C ASN A 28 -92.97 6.31 19.04
N GLU A 29 -92.02 7.14 18.62
CA GLU A 29 -91.50 8.22 19.47
C GLU A 29 -92.07 9.55 19.01
N THR A 30 -92.46 10.39 19.97
CA THR A 30 -93.00 11.73 19.70
C THR A 30 -91.86 12.72 19.88
N VAL A 31 -91.29 13.22 18.79
CA VAL A 31 -90.24 14.24 18.84
C VAL A 31 -90.88 15.62 18.82
N GLN A 32 -90.61 16.44 19.84
CA GLN A 32 -91.10 17.80 19.96
C GLN A 32 -89.99 18.75 19.47
N PHE A 33 -90.28 19.56 18.45
CA PHE A 33 -89.33 20.55 17.93
C PHE A 33 -89.80 21.96 18.33
N ASP A 34 -88.92 22.76 18.91
CA ASP A 34 -89.14 24.20 19.06
C ASP A 34 -88.67 24.91 17.78
N ALA A 35 -89.63 25.44 17.01
CA ALA A 35 -89.35 26.23 15.82
C ALA A 35 -89.28 27.71 16.20
N VAL A 36 -88.12 28.34 15.99
CA VAL A 36 -87.99 29.80 16.04
C VAL A 36 -88.15 30.33 14.62
N ALA A 37 -89.20 31.12 14.38
CA ALA A 37 -89.39 31.82 13.12
C ALA A 37 -88.62 33.14 13.15
N ASP A 38 -87.67 33.31 12.24
CA ASP A 38 -87.03 34.60 11.98
C ASP A 38 -87.99 35.50 11.19
N ALA A 39 -88.02 36.80 11.49
CA ALA A 39 -89.03 37.72 10.95
C ALA A 39 -88.74 38.15 9.49
N GLU A 40 -87.56 37.84 8.94
CA GLU A 40 -87.15 38.25 7.60
C GLU A 40 -86.79 37.11 6.63
N ASP A 41 -86.88 35.84 7.04
CA ASP A 41 -86.62 34.68 6.17
C ASP A 41 -87.70 33.60 6.32
N THR A 42 -88.25 33.12 5.19
CA THR A 42 -89.29 32.07 5.15
C THR A 42 -88.72 30.65 5.26
N SER A 43 -87.46 30.50 5.67
CA SER A 43 -86.82 29.20 5.91
C SER A 43 -86.96 28.77 7.38
N VAL A 44 -87.37 27.51 7.61
CA VAL A 44 -87.33 26.88 8.94
C VAL A 44 -85.98 26.17 9.04
N ARG A 45 -85.05 26.69 9.86
CA ARG A 45 -83.81 25.99 10.19
C ARG A 45 -84.02 25.15 11.45
N ILE A 46 -83.72 23.86 11.36
CA ILE A 46 -83.59 22.99 12.53
C ILE A 46 -82.18 23.26 13.09
N VAL A 47 -82.08 23.88 14.26
CA VAL A 47 -80.82 23.98 14.99
C VAL A 47 -80.69 22.68 15.79
N PRO A 48 -79.62 21.88 15.63
CA PRO A 48 -79.42 20.72 16.48
C PRO A 48 -79.27 21.21 17.92
N SER A 49 -80.08 20.62 18.81
CA SER A 49 -79.92 20.81 20.25
C SER A 49 -79.04 19.69 20.76
N CYS A 50 -77.95 20.04 21.44
CA CYS A 50 -77.05 19.07 22.06
C CYS A 50 -77.41 18.89 23.53
N THR A 51 -77.12 17.71 24.07
CA THR A 51 -77.25 17.42 25.52
C THR A 51 -75.94 16.97 26.16
N SER A 52 -74.89 16.76 25.36
CA SER A 52 -73.55 16.40 25.81
C SER A 52 -72.49 16.90 24.83
N ASP A 53 -71.26 17.08 25.30
CA ASP A 53 -70.14 17.58 24.49
C ASP A 53 -69.80 16.62 23.33
N SER A 54 -69.94 15.30 23.53
CA SER A 54 -69.70 14.29 22.49
C SER A 54 -70.68 14.32 21.31
N GLU A 55 -71.80 15.04 21.44
CA GLU A 55 -72.74 15.26 20.32
C GLU A 55 -72.32 16.45 19.44
N CYS A 56 -71.30 17.20 19.86
CA CYS A 56 -70.76 18.36 19.18
C CYS A 56 -69.39 18.12 18.54
N ASP A 57 -68.82 16.92 18.71
CA ASP A 57 -67.54 16.51 18.12
C ASP A 57 -67.60 16.62 16.59
N ASP A 58 -66.70 17.41 16.02
CA ASP A 58 -66.59 17.61 14.57
C ASP A 58 -65.41 16.87 13.94
N ASP A 59 -64.77 15.98 14.72
CA ASP A 59 -63.56 15.24 14.36
C ASP A 59 -62.34 16.15 14.08
N ASP A 60 -62.37 17.44 14.43
CA ASP A 60 -61.21 18.33 14.34
C ASP A 60 -60.41 18.34 15.67
N PRO A 61 -59.19 17.79 15.70
CA PRO A 61 -58.38 17.72 16.92
C PRO A 61 -57.94 19.10 17.44
N CYS A 62 -58.04 20.15 16.63
CA CYS A 62 -57.65 21.51 16.99
C CYS A 62 -58.78 22.34 17.61
N THR A 63 -60.00 21.79 17.65
CA THR A 63 -61.12 22.37 18.36
C THR A 63 -61.52 21.50 19.54
N LYS A 64 -61.84 22.16 20.65
CA LYS A 64 -62.52 21.52 21.76
C LYS A 64 -64.01 21.81 21.62
N ASP A 65 -64.76 20.77 21.31
CA ASP A 65 -66.20 20.86 21.17
C ASP A 65 -66.91 20.72 22.52
N TYR A 66 -67.87 21.60 22.76
CA TYR A 66 -68.72 21.50 23.95
C TYR A 66 -70.14 21.99 23.69
N CYS A 67 -71.06 21.42 24.45
CA CYS A 67 -72.45 21.81 24.43
C CYS A 67 -72.69 22.94 25.45
N SER A 68 -73.00 24.13 24.95
CA SER A 68 -73.28 25.29 25.80
C SER A 68 -74.53 25.08 26.66
N GLU A 69 -74.65 25.81 27.78
CA GLU A 69 -75.83 25.77 28.68
C GLU A 69 -77.16 26.11 27.97
N ALA A 70 -77.11 26.72 26.78
CA ALA A 70 -78.26 27.00 25.93
C ALA A 70 -78.63 25.84 24.97
N GLY A 71 -77.96 24.69 25.09
CA GLY A 71 -78.18 23.50 24.25
C GLY A 71 -77.66 23.64 22.82
N LYS A 72 -76.63 24.46 22.60
CA LYS A 72 -76.01 24.68 21.27
C LYS A 72 -74.54 24.26 21.29
N CYS A 73 -74.09 23.61 20.22
CA CYS A 73 -72.68 23.30 20.03
C CYS A 73 -71.85 24.58 19.86
N ALA A 74 -70.73 24.62 20.57
CA ALA A 74 -69.72 25.65 20.49
C ALA A 74 -68.34 24.97 20.40
N GLN A 75 -67.41 25.63 19.71
CA GLN A 75 -66.05 25.16 19.50
C GLN A 75 -65.08 26.22 20.00
N GLU A 76 -64.03 25.80 20.70
CA GLU A 76 -62.94 26.67 21.12
C GLU A 76 -61.60 26.10 20.61
N PRO A 77 -60.70 26.94 20.06
CA PRO A 77 -59.35 26.51 19.69
C PRO A 77 -58.62 25.83 20.84
N SER A 78 -57.86 24.77 20.54
CA SER A 78 -56.98 24.06 21.49
C SER A 78 -55.51 24.16 21.07
N PRO A 79 -54.84 25.30 21.33
CA PRO A 79 -53.50 25.53 20.80
C PRO A 79 -52.46 24.62 21.46
N GLY A 80 -51.57 24.04 20.65
CA GLY A 80 -50.49 23.16 21.09
C GLY A 80 -50.86 21.68 21.25
N GLU A 81 -52.10 21.28 20.95
CA GLU A 81 -52.44 19.86 20.77
C GLU A 81 -51.88 19.32 19.45
N ALA A 82 -51.58 18.02 19.42
CA ALA A 82 -51.06 17.37 18.23
C ALA A 82 -52.16 17.19 17.18
N CYS A 83 -51.83 17.51 15.93
CA CYS A 83 -52.72 17.34 14.80
C CYS A 83 -51.92 16.84 13.58
N ASP A 84 -52.59 16.70 12.43
CA ASP A 84 -51.98 16.34 11.14
C ASP A 84 -52.43 17.40 10.14
N ASP A 85 -51.49 18.17 9.58
CA ASP A 85 -51.81 19.24 8.62
C ASP A 85 -52.04 18.72 7.19
N GLY A 86 -51.97 17.39 7.01
CA GLY A 86 -52.12 16.70 5.75
C GLY A 86 -50.91 16.83 4.83
N ASN A 87 -49.82 17.48 5.27
CA ASN A 87 -48.58 17.60 4.52
C ASN A 87 -47.58 16.53 4.99
N PRO A 88 -47.25 15.54 4.15
CA PRO A 88 -46.31 14.47 4.52
C PRO A 88 -44.86 14.95 4.67
N CYS A 89 -44.57 16.24 4.44
CA CYS A 89 -43.26 16.86 4.59
C CYS A 89 -43.11 17.71 5.85
N THR A 90 -44.04 17.62 6.78
CA THR A 90 -43.96 18.22 8.11
C THR A 90 -44.14 17.14 9.16
N THR A 91 -43.49 17.33 10.31
CA THR A 91 -43.60 16.42 11.44
C THR A 91 -43.82 17.19 12.71
N GLY A 92 -44.60 16.60 13.64
CA GLY A 92 -44.93 17.25 14.90
C GLY A 92 -45.84 18.46 14.71
N ASP A 93 -46.87 18.33 13.87
CA ASP A 93 -47.83 19.40 13.59
C ASP A 93 -48.66 19.71 14.84
N LEU A 94 -48.90 21.00 15.07
CA LEU A 94 -49.54 21.50 16.27
C LEU A 94 -50.65 22.48 15.93
N CYS A 95 -51.71 22.42 16.72
CA CYS A 95 -52.84 23.32 16.60
C CYS A 95 -52.45 24.76 16.95
N GLY A 96 -52.82 25.71 16.10
CA GLY A 96 -52.61 27.14 16.29
C GLY A 96 -53.65 27.80 17.20
N ASP A 97 -53.40 29.07 17.55
CA ASP A 97 -54.32 29.90 18.35
C ASP A 97 -55.67 30.16 17.67
N ASP A 98 -55.79 29.89 16.37
CA ASP A 98 -56.98 30.05 15.56
C ASP A 98 -57.78 28.74 15.36
N GLY A 99 -57.33 27.64 15.96
CA GLY A 99 -57.97 26.32 15.85
C GLY A 99 -57.65 25.60 14.55
N THR A 100 -56.65 26.06 13.78
CA THR A 100 -56.17 25.35 12.58
C THR A 100 -54.95 24.50 12.89
N CYS A 101 -54.81 23.37 12.19
CA CYS A 101 -53.58 22.58 12.27
C CYS A 101 -52.48 23.23 11.43
N GLY A 102 -51.38 23.61 12.07
CA GLY A 102 -50.20 24.16 11.40
C GLY A 102 -49.08 23.14 11.28
N GLY A 103 -48.46 23.06 10.10
CA GLY A 103 -47.31 22.20 9.86
C GLY A 103 -46.15 22.48 10.83
N GLY A 104 -45.61 21.40 11.39
CA GLY A 104 -44.51 21.39 12.34
C GLY A 104 -43.14 21.58 11.67
N GLU A 105 -42.14 20.87 12.17
CA GLU A 105 -40.78 20.94 11.61
C GLU A 105 -40.73 20.24 10.25
N ALA A 106 -39.99 20.83 9.30
CA ALA A 106 -39.82 20.24 7.98
C ALA A 106 -39.16 18.86 8.09
N LEU A 107 -39.80 17.84 7.49
CA LEU A 107 -39.26 16.49 7.41
C LEU A 107 -37.97 16.51 6.60
N ILE A 108 -36.86 16.15 7.25
CA ILE A 108 -35.58 15.96 6.59
C ILE A 108 -35.61 14.58 5.94
N CYS A 109 -35.60 14.56 4.62
CA CYS A 109 -35.41 13.35 3.84
C CYS A 109 -33.91 13.20 3.61
N ASP A 110 -33.33 12.13 4.13
CA ASP A 110 -31.93 11.75 3.93
C ASP A 110 -31.89 10.23 3.94
N ASP A 111 -31.46 9.61 2.84
CA ASP A 111 -31.30 8.16 2.72
C ASP A 111 -29.84 7.71 2.91
N GLU A 112 -28.98 8.62 3.39
CA GLU A 112 -27.54 8.44 3.58
C GLU A 112 -26.78 8.10 2.27
N ASN A 113 -27.40 8.29 1.11
CA ASN A 113 -26.77 8.08 -0.19
C ASN A 113 -26.37 9.42 -0.84
N PRO A 114 -25.07 9.74 -0.93
CA PRO A 114 -24.61 11.01 -1.51
C PRO A 114 -24.90 11.14 -3.01
N CYS A 115 -25.29 10.05 -3.69
CA CYS A 115 -25.65 10.03 -5.11
C CYS A 115 -27.14 10.27 -5.39
N THR A 116 -27.95 10.52 -4.37
CA THR A 116 -29.36 10.90 -4.50
C THR A 116 -29.57 12.36 -4.13
N ASN A 117 -30.56 12.98 -4.78
CA ASN A 117 -31.09 14.27 -4.36
C ASN A 117 -32.32 14.00 -3.51
N ASP A 118 -32.22 14.35 -2.23
CA ASP A 118 -33.23 13.99 -1.24
C ASP A 118 -34.23 15.12 -1.10
N ILE A 119 -35.43 14.89 -1.63
CA ILE A 119 -36.46 15.92 -1.78
C ILE A 119 -37.74 15.43 -1.13
N CYS A 120 -38.24 16.20 -0.16
CA CYS A 120 -39.59 15.98 0.33
C CYS A 120 -40.62 16.61 -0.62
N LYS A 121 -41.54 15.79 -1.16
CA LYS A 121 -42.64 16.23 -2.02
C LYS A 121 -43.97 16.20 -1.26
N VAL A 122 -44.68 17.31 -1.27
CA VAL A 122 -45.98 17.51 -0.58
C VAL A 122 -47.07 16.52 -0.99
N ASP A 123 -46.95 15.87 -2.16
CA ASP A 123 -47.94 14.90 -2.66
C ASP A 123 -47.56 13.42 -2.39
N GLY A 124 -46.44 13.15 -1.70
CA GLY A 124 -45.94 11.78 -1.54
C GLY A 124 -44.85 11.52 -0.50
N GLY A 125 -44.42 12.52 0.27
CA GLY A 125 -43.36 12.38 1.28
C GLY A 125 -41.96 12.38 0.67
N CYS A 126 -41.03 11.66 1.28
CA CYS A 126 -39.63 11.61 0.83
C CYS A 126 -39.47 10.93 -0.54
N VAL A 127 -38.77 11.61 -1.45
CA VAL A 127 -38.40 11.11 -2.76
C VAL A 127 -36.89 11.31 -2.96
N PHE A 128 -36.21 10.24 -3.32
CA PHE A 128 -34.75 10.20 -3.53
C PHE A 128 -34.49 10.05 -5.04
N GLU A 129 -34.10 11.13 -5.72
CA GLU A 129 -33.91 11.13 -7.18
C GLU A 129 -32.42 10.93 -7.54
N PRO A 130 -32.07 10.02 -8.48
CA PRO A 130 -30.69 9.81 -8.92
C PRO A 130 -30.00 11.10 -9.38
N SER A 131 -28.76 11.33 -8.92
CA SER A 131 -27.92 12.47 -9.26
C SER A 131 -26.58 12.00 -9.82
N ASP A 132 -26.09 12.63 -10.89
CA ASP A 132 -24.77 12.36 -11.50
C ASP A 132 -23.77 13.52 -11.24
N LYS A 133 -24.03 14.37 -10.25
CA LYS A 133 -23.16 15.51 -9.90
C LYS A 133 -22.35 15.17 -8.65
N ASP A 134 -21.02 15.15 -8.77
CA ASP A 134 -20.17 14.70 -7.67
C ASP A 134 -19.19 15.74 -7.12
N LEU A 135 -19.24 15.91 -5.80
CA LEU A 135 -18.16 16.44 -4.98
C LEU A 135 -17.91 15.54 -3.74
N GLU A 136 -18.75 14.53 -3.46
CA GLU A 136 -18.75 13.83 -2.17
C GLU A 136 -18.98 12.30 -2.22
N CYS A 137 -19.22 11.65 -3.38
CA CYS A 137 -19.12 10.18 -3.49
C CYS A 137 -17.64 9.77 -3.40
N ASP A 138 -17.26 9.25 -2.24
CA ASP A 138 -15.94 8.67 -1.96
C ASP A 138 -15.97 7.14 -1.84
N GLY A 139 -17.08 6.52 -2.26
CA GLY A 139 -17.28 5.07 -2.34
C GLY A 139 -16.72 4.33 -1.13
N THR A 140 -15.58 3.66 -1.30
CA THR A 140 -14.78 3.20 -0.17
C THR A 140 -13.58 4.13 0.00
N PRO A 141 -13.13 4.44 1.23
CA PRO A 141 -11.93 5.24 1.47
C PRO A 141 -10.63 4.76 0.77
N CYS A 142 -10.65 3.58 0.14
CA CYS A 142 -9.57 2.97 -0.62
C CYS A 142 -9.72 3.09 -2.14
N THR A 143 -10.65 3.93 -2.62
CA THR A 143 -10.86 4.20 -4.04
C THR A 143 -10.77 5.70 -4.32
N PHE A 144 -10.23 6.06 -5.49
CA PHE A 144 -10.04 7.44 -5.92
C PHE A 144 -10.73 7.68 -7.25
N GLY A 145 -11.41 8.82 -7.35
CA GLY A 145 -12.15 9.22 -8.54
C GLY A 145 -13.51 8.53 -8.67
N ASP A 146 -14.13 8.20 -7.55
CA ASP A 146 -15.43 7.58 -7.44
C ASP A 146 -16.51 8.49 -8.06
N GLN A 147 -17.53 7.89 -8.65
CA GLN A 147 -18.55 8.61 -9.42
C GLN A 147 -19.94 8.09 -9.12
N CYS A 148 -20.86 9.03 -8.94
CA CYS A 148 -22.29 8.77 -8.99
C CYS A 148 -22.69 8.47 -10.44
N ILE A 149 -23.12 7.24 -10.67
CA ILE A 149 -23.67 6.79 -11.94
C ILE A 149 -25.08 6.28 -11.67
N GLN A 150 -26.08 7.01 -12.17
CA GLN A 150 -27.51 6.64 -12.02
C GLN A 150 -27.94 6.47 -10.55
N GLY A 151 -27.40 7.30 -9.65
CA GLY A 151 -27.78 7.29 -8.23
C GLY A 151 -27.05 6.25 -7.36
N ALA A 152 -26.11 5.50 -7.94
CA ALA A 152 -25.21 4.61 -7.21
C ALA A 152 -23.79 5.17 -7.19
N CYS A 153 -23.15 5.15 -6.02
CA CYS A 153 -21.74 5.51 -5.87
C CYS A 153 -20.88 4.35 -6.38
N VAL A 154 -20.24 4.53 -7.54
CA VAL A 154 -19.39 3.53 -8.16
C VAL A 154 -17.94 3.82 -7.82
N ALA A 155 -17.31 2.87 -7.12
CA ALA A 155 -15.90 2.89 -6.78
C ALA A 155 -15.02 3.05 -8.03
N GLY A 156 -14.14 4.03 -7.99
CA GLY A 156 -13.15 4.35 -9.01
C GLY A 156 -11.91 3.47 -8.91
N ALA A 157 -10.74 4.02 -9.24
CA ALA A 157 -9.49 3.28 -9.19
C ALA A 157 -9.07 3.02 -7.73
N LEU A 158 -8.51 1.84 -7.45
CA LEU A 158 -7.98 1.54 -6.12
C LEU A 158 -6.82 2.51 -5.77
N VAL A 159 -6.80 2.97 -4.53
CA VAL A 159 -5.66 3.69 -3.94
C VAL A 159 -4.50 2.70 -3.86
N GLU A 160 -3.49 2.91 -4.71
CA GLU A 160 -2.21 2.22 -4.59
C GLU A 160 -1.51 2.76 -3.34
N CYS A 161 -1.55 1.98 -2.25
CA CYS A 161 -0.70 2.21 -1.11
C CYS A 161 0.71 1.76 -1.46
N ASP A 162 1.49 2.67 -2.01
CA ASP A 162 2.93 2.55 -2.17
C ASP A 162 3.55 3.52 -1.17
N ASP A 163 4.44 3.04 -0.28
CA ASP A 163 5.29 4.01 0.37
C ASP A 163 6.27 4.51 -0.69
N ALA A 164 6.58 5.80 -0.67
CA ALA A 164 7.60 6.32 -1.56
C ALA A 164 9.02 5.86 -1.12
N ASN A 165 9.15 4.70 -0.47
CA ASN A 165 10.40 4.17 0.06
C ASN A 165 10.89 3.01 -0.84
N PRO A 166 12.13 3.09 -1.36
CA PRO A 166 12.71 2.04 -2.20
C PRO A 166 13.00 0.71 -1.48
N ASP A 167 12.77 0.65 -0.16
CA ASP A 167 13.04 -0.52 0.68
C ASP A 167 11.85 -1.50 0.58
N ASP A 168 11.87 -2.36 -0.45
CA ASP A 168 10.92 -3.41 -0.84
C ASP A 168 10.65 -4.51 0.23
N CYS A 169 10.67 -4.16 1.53
CA CYS A 169 10.55 -5.08 2.67
C CYS A 169 9.19 -5.01 3.40
N THR A 170 8.31 -4.09 3.00
CA THR A 170 6.97 -3.90 3.58
C THR A 170 5.90 -3.79 2.50
N PHE A 171 4.78 -4.48 2.69
CA PHE A 171 3.58 -4.29 1.87
C PHE A 171 2.61 -3.37 2.59
N PHE A 172 2.02 -2.41 1.88
CA PHE A 172 0.96 -1.56 2.43
C PHE A 172 -0.41 -2.03 1.93
N THR A 173 -1.39 -2.02 2.82
CA THR A 173 -2.80 -2.22 2.49
C THR A 173 -3.59 -1.01 2.96
N CYS A 174 -4.53 -0.58 2.11
CA CYS A 174 -5.48 0.44 2.50
C CYS A 174 -6.54 -0.14 3.45
N ASN A 175 -6.74 0.51 4.59
CA ASN A 175 -7.82 0.16 5.50
C ASN A 175 -9.17 0.62 4.91
N ALA A 176 -10.03 -0.34 4.56
CA ALA A 176 -11.33 -0.11 3.92
C ALA A 176 -12.31 0.76 4.74
N GLY A 177 -12.08 0.95 6.05
CA GLY A 177 -12.93 1.79 6.90
C GLY A 177 -12.40 3.21 7.13
N THR A 178 -11.11 3.47 6.94
CA THR A 178 -10.48 4.77 7.25
C THR A 178 -9.74 5.41 6.08
N GLY A 179 -9.42 4.65 5.03
CA GLY A 179 -8.62 5.12 3.89
C GLY A 179 -7.13 5.28 4.21
N GLU A 180 -6.72 4.94 5.44
CA GLU A 180 -5.32 5.00 5.83
C GLU A 180 -4.55 3.79 5.29
N CYS A 181 -3.44 4.06 4.60
CA CYS A 181 -2.47 3.03 4.22
C CYS A 181 -1.72 2.57 5.46
N THR A 182 -1.80 1.28 5.77
CA THR A 182 -1.12 0.64 6.91
C THR A 182 -0.26 -0.51 6.40
N VAL A 183 0.85 -0.80 7.09
CA VAL A 183 1.70 -1.95 6.76
C VAL A 183 0.89 -3.23 6.96
N ALA A 184 0.65 -3.93 5.87
CA ALA A 184 -0.09 -5.18 5.84
C ALA A 184 0.76 -6.33 6.38
N GLN A 185 1.98 -6.47 5.85
CA GLN A 185 2.92 -7.56 6.14
C GLN A 185 4.36 -7.13 5.84
N THR A 186 5.33 -7.75 6.52
CA THR A 186 6.76 -7.62 6.25
C THR A 186 7.25 -8.82 5.43
N HIS A 187 8.18 -8.60 4.51
CA HIS A 187 8.88 -9.69 3.84
C HIS A 187 9.66 -10.54 4.84
N LEU A 188 9.73 -11.86 4.59
CA LEU A 188 10.48 -12.81 5.42
C LEU A 188 11.98 -12.49 5.41
N GLN A 189 12.67 -12.90 6.49
CA GLN A 189 14.12 -12.74 6.59
C GLN A 189 14.82 -13.38 5.38
N GLY A 190 15.68 -12.62 4.70
CA GLY A 190 16.42 -13.08 3.52
C GLY A 190 15.74 -12.79 2.18
N TYR A 191 14.56 -12.16 2.16
CA TYR A 191 13.95 -11.71 0.91
C TYR A 191 14.81 -10.59 0.27
N PRO A 192 15.11 -10.64 -1.04
CA PRO A 192 15.90 -9.60 -1.70
C PRO A 192 15.21 -8.23 -1.62
N CYS A 193 15.96 -7.21 -1.25
CA CYS A 193 15.52 -5.82 -1.27
C CYS A 193 16.66 -4.94 -1.80
N ALA A 194 16.43 -3.63 -1.87
CA ALA A 194 17.47 -2.63 -2.08
C ALA A 194 17.40 -1.64 -0.92
N ASP A 195 18.52 -1.35 -0.26
CA ASP A 195 18.60 -0.41 0.87
C ASP A 195 18.84 1.05 0.43
N GLY A 196 18.70 1.30 -0.88
CA GLY A 196 19.00 2.57 -1.53
C GLY A 196 20.50 2.92 -1.60
N ASN A 197 21.40 2.09 -1.04
CA ASN A 197 22.83 2.27 -1.11
C ASN A 197 23.44 1.44 -2.25
N PRO A 198 23.96 2.06 -3.32
CA PRO A 198 24.53 1.32 -4.43
C PRO A 198 25.88 0.65 -4.09
N CYS A 199 26.39 0.83 -2.87
CA CYS A 199 27.65 0.24 -2.39
C CYS A 199 27.47 -1.04 -1.57
N THR A 200 26.27 -1.58 -1.57
CA THR A 200 25.91 -2.85 -0.94
C THR A 200 25.24 -3.73 -1.98
N ASP A 201 25.69 -4.99 -2.05
CA ASP A 201 25.22 -5.99 -2.99
C ASP A 201 24.43 -7.05 -2.24
N ASN A 202 23.30 -7.47 -2.81
CA ASN A 202 22.43 -8.52 -2.27
C ASN A 202 21.85 -8.15 -0.89
N ASP A 203 21.22 -6.98 -0.80
CA ASP A 203 20.52 -6.57 0.41
C ASP A 203 19.33 -7.48 0.69
N VAL A 204 19.04 -7.68 1.98
CA VAL A 204 18.02 -8.62 2.41
C VAL A 204 17.16 -8.07 3.53
N CYS A 205 15.87 -8.37 3.49
CA CYS A 205 14.97 -8.01 4.57
C CYS A 205 15.32 -8.77 5.86
N ASP A 206 15.18 -8.13 7.01
CA ASP A 206 15.43 -8.72 8.34
C ASP A 206 14.24 -9.50 8.91
N GLY A 207 13.13 -9.61 8.17
CA GLY A 207 11.88 -10.20 8.65
C GLY A 207 10.99 -9.24 9.46
N LYS A 208 11.49 -8.05 9.82
CA LYS A 208 10.80 -7.01 10.58
C LYS A 208 10.46 -5.78 9.74
N GLY A 209 10.68 -5.86 8.43
CA GLY A 209 10.35 -4.80 7.48
C GLY A 209 11.50 -3.82 7.22
N VAL A 210 12.74 -4.15 7.63
CA VAL A 210 13.92 -3.31 7.37
C VAL A 210 14.83 -4.02 6.38
N CYS A 211 15.20 -3.34 5.30
CA CYS A 211 16.23 -3.82 4.38
C CYS A 211 17.60 -3.69 5.05
N GLN A 212 18.33 -4.80 5.16
CA GLN A 212 19.67 -4.83 5.73
C GLN A 212 20.70 -4.82 4.60
N PRO A 213 21.75 -3.98 4.70
CA PRO A 213 22.82 -3.94 3.72
C PRO A 213 23.46 -5.33 3.58
N GLY A 214 23.62 -5.76 2.34
CA GLY A 214 24.27 -7.00 1.99
C GLY A 214 25.80 -6.91 2.06
N THR A 215 26.47 -7.61 1.15
CA THR A 215 27.93 -7.57 1.08
C THR A 215 28.42 -6.25 0.49
N GLN A 216 29.49 -5.68 1.03
CA GLN A 216 30.06 -4.44 0.51
C GLN A 216 30.50 -4.59 -0.96
N HIS A 217 30.00 -3.70 -1.83
CA HIS A 217 30.31 -3.66 -3.25
C HIS A 217 31.79 -3.37 -3.47
N SER A 218 32.50 -4.33 -4.07
CA SER A 218 33.96 -4.25 -4.22
C SER A 218 34.35 -3.54 -5.51
N CYS A 219 34.85 -2.31 -5.38
CA CYS A 219 35.42 -1.56 -6.49
C CYS A 219 36.92 -1.80 -6.60
N VAL A 220 37.37 -2.32 -7.75
CA VAL A 220 38.79 -2.53 -8.04
C VAL A 220 39.22 -1.71 -9.25
N SER A 221 40.33 -0.98 -9.10
CA SER A 221 41.00 -0.30 -10.21
C SER A 221 42.10 -1.20 -10.77
N GLN A 222 42.14 -1.32 -12.10
CA GLN A 222 43.23 -2.01 -12.81
C GLN A 222 44.50 -1.15 -12.97
N HIS A 223 44.45 0.12 -12.52
CA HIS A 223 45.58 1.03 -12.61
C HIS A 223 46.31 1.11 -11.26
N PRO A 224 47.62 0.82 -11.18
CA PRO A 224 48.37 0.71 -9.92
C PRO A 224 48.45 2.03 -9.15
N CYS A 225 48.28 3.17 -9.83
CA CYS A 225 48.20 4.51 -9.24
C CYS A 225 46.79 5.07 -9.07
N LYS A 226 45.76 4.23 -9.06
CA LYS A 226 44.40 4.66 -8.76
C LYS A 226 43.80 3.79 -7.68
N ALA A 227 43.23 4.44 -6.67
CA ALA A 227 42.35 3.76 -5.72
C ALA A 227 40.93 3.82 -6.27
N ALA A 228 40.26 2.67 -6.31
CA ALA A 228 38.83 2.61 -6.56
C ALA A 228 38.09 2.50 -5.23
N TRP A 229 36.99 3.21 -5.12
CA TRP A 229 36.05 3.09 -4.01
C TRP A 229 34.63 3.22 -4.55
N CYS A 230 33.68 2.77 -3.75
CA CYS A 230 32.29 2.90 -4.10
C CYS A 230 31.75 4.27 -3.65
N ASN A 231 31.01 4.95 -4.52
CA ASN A 231 30.31 6.19 -4.23
C ASN A 231 28.85 5.90 -3.87
N ASP A 232 28.50 6.07 -2.60
CA ASP A 232 27.16 5.83 -2.05
C ASP A 232 26.09 6.82 -2.57
N GLN A 233 26.53 7.92 -3.19
CA GLN A 233 25.64 8.90 -3.83
C GLN A 233 25.45 8.67 -5.34
N ALA A 234 25.88 7.52 -5.88
CA ALA A 234 25.66 7.20 -7.28
C ALA A 234 24.16 7.08 -7.58
N LYS A 235 23.74 7.54 -8.76
CA LYS A 235 22.33 7.41 -9.18
C LYS A 235 22.00 5.94 -9.44
N GLU A 236 20.77 5.56 -9.11
CA GLU A 236 20.22 4.24 -9.42
C GLU A 236 20.43 3.86 -10.89
N GLY A 237 20.89 2.62 -11.12
CA GLY A 237 21.20 2.11 -12.46
C GLY A 237 22.50 2.63 -13.09
N THR A 238 23.34 3.38 -12.37
CA THR A 238 24.68 3.78 -12.81
C THR A 238 25.78 3.01 -12.09
N ASN A 239 26.97 2.91 -12.68
CA ASN A 239 28.11 2.26 -12.04
C ASN A 239 28.59 3.10 -10.83
N PRO A 240 28.52 2.57 -9.58
CA PRO A 240 28.87 3.33 -8.39
C PRO A 240 30.38 3.37 -8.12
N CYS A 241 31.17 2.56 -8.83
CA CYS A 241 32.62 2.55 -8.67
C CYS A 241 33.25 3.78 -9.31
N VAL A 242 33.89 4.58 -8.46
CA VAL A 242 34.73 5.70 -8.86
C VAL A 242 36.18 5.35 -8.58
N ALA A 243 37.10 5.86 -9.40
CA ALA A 243 38.52 5.64 -9.21
C ALA A 243 39.26 6.94 -9.45
N ASP A 244 40.04 7.35 -8.46
CA ASP A 244 40.81 8.58 -8.52
C ASP A 244 42.31 8.31 -8.37
N PHE A 245 43.12 9.24 -8.88
CA PHE A 245 44.57 9.08 -8.83
C PHE A 245 45.09 9.23 -7.40
N LEU A 246 45.99 8.32 -7.01
CA LEU A 246 46.69 8.38 -5.73
C LEU A 246 47.64 9.59 -5.70
N PRO A 247 47.94 10.15 -4.51
CA PRO A 247 48.89 11.25 -4.38
C PRO A 247 50.27 10.91 -4.96
N GLU A 248 50.98 11.92 -5.44
CA GLU A 248 52.35 11.77 -5.93
C GLU A 248 53.27 11.19 -4.85
N GLY A 249 54.11 10.24 -5.23
CA GLY A 249 55.02 9.54 -4.31
C GLY A 249 54.41 8.33 -3.60
N THR A 250 53.12 8.02 -3.82
CA THR A 250 52.50 6.79 -3.30
C THR A 250 53.22 5.56 -3.90
N PRO A 251 53.62 4.57 -3.08
CA PRO A 251 54.22 3.34 -3.59
C PRO A 251 53.27 2.62 -4.54
N CYS A 252 53.80 2.15 -5.66
CA CYS A 252 53.09 1.35 -6.64
C CYS A 252 54.08 0.33 -7.23
N ASP A 253 53.64 -0.47 -8.20
CA ASP A 253 54.48 -1.39 -8.96
C ASP A 253 54.16 -1.18 -10.45
N ASP A 254 55.15 -0.80 -11.25
CA ASP A 254 55.00 -0.56 -12.69
C ASP A 254 55.13 -1.85 -13.52
N GLY A 255 55.41 -2.97 -12.85
CA GLY A 255 55.58 -4.29 -13.42
C GLY A 255 56.94 -4.51 -14.09
N SER A 256 57.81 -3.51 -14.12
CA SER A 256 59.17 -3.66 -14.64
C SER A 256 60.06 -4.38 -13.64
N LYS A 257 60.86 -5.32 -14.13
CA LYS A 257 61.91 -5.96 -13.31
C LYS A 257 63.19 -5.13 -13.23
N CYS A 258 63.19 -3.98 -13.90
CA CYS A 258 64.35 -3.13 -14.10
C CYS A 258 64.27 -1.79 -13.39
N THR A 259 63.24 -1.60 -12.58
CA THR A 259 63.07 -0.45 -11.71
C THR A 259 62.89 -0.89 -10.26
N ASP A 260 63.27 0.00 -9.33
CA ASP A 260 63.02 -0.16 -7.90
C ASP A 260 62.54 1.18 -7.30
N GLY A 261 61.84 1.09 -6.19
CA GLY A 261 61.24 2.24 -5.52
C GLY A 261 60.14 2.92 -6.33
N ASP A 262 59.37 2.13 -7.07
CA ASP A 262 58.23 2.51 -7.92
C ASP A 262 57.22 3.39 -7.19
N LYS A 263 56.94 4.56 -7.78
CA LYS A 263 56.04 5.56 -7.21
C LYS A 263 55.16 6.20 -8.28
N CYS A 264 53.98 6.62 -7.85
CA CYS A 264 53.07 7.38 -8.70
C CYS A 264 53.66 8.78 -8.96
N GLN A 265 53.87 9.10 -10.23
CA GLN A 265 54.40 10.38 -10.70
C GLN A 265 53.53 10.94 -11.83
N ALA A 266 53.40 12.27 -11.88
CA ALA A 266 52.69 12.97 -12.94
C ALA A 266 53.69 13.50 -14.00
N PRO A 267 53.91 12.81 -15.13
CA PRO A 267 54.75 13.34 -16.19
C PRO A 267 54.06 14.54 -16.87
N GLU A 268 54.79 15.64 -17.13
CA GLU A 268 54.28 16.81 -17.85
C GLU A 268 54.65 16.73 -19.36
N PRO A 269 53.68 16.65 -20.31
CA PRO A 269 52.22 16.54 -20.13
C PRO A 269 51.74 15.08 -20.21
N GLY A 270 50.99 14.61 -19.21
CA GLY A 270 50.47 13.25 -19.16
C GLY A 270 49.74 12.88 -17.86
N PRO A 271 48.94 11.80 -17.86
CA PRO A 271 48.28 11.28 -16.66
C PRO A 271 49.28 10.64 -15.69
N MET A 272 48.91 10.52 -14.40
CA MET A 272 49.74 9.90 -13.36
C MET A 272 50.10 8.46 -13.76
N GLN A 273 51.39 8.13 -13.74
CA GLN A 273 51.94 6.80 -14.05
C GLN A 273 52.70 6.26 -12.85
N CYS A 274 52.74 4.93 -12.73
CA CYS A 274 53.71 4.29 -11.85
C CYS A 274 55.05 4.27 -12.57
N THR A 275 56.08 4.82 -11.95
CA THR A 275 57.43 4.84 -12.51
C THR A 275 58.43 4.62 -11.40
N GLY A 276 59.37 3.70 -11.58
CA GLY A 276 60.50 3.55 -10.67
C GLY A 276 61.82 4.12 -11.14
N THR A 277 62.81 4.01 -10.26
CA THR A 277 64.19 4.38 -10.59
C THR A 277 64.86 3.16 -11.22
N PRO A 278 65.54 3.29 -12.38
CA PRO A 278 66.24 2.18 -12.99
C PRO A 278 67.21 1.51 -12.00
N ILE A 279 67.12 0.20 -11.85
CA ILE A 279 68.03 -0.53 -10.97
C ILE A 279 69.42 -0.55 -11.59
N GLY A 280 70.42 -0.25 -10.79
CA GLY A 280 71.82 -0.41 -11.18
C GLY A 280 72.16 -1.90 -11.17
N CYS A 281 72.19 -2.53 -12.35
CA CYS A 281 72.58 -3.93 -12.49
C CYS A 281 74.09 -4.17 -12.36
N ASP A 282 74.85 -3.36 -11.64
CA ASP A 282 76.30 -3.59 -11.52
C ASP A 282 76.56 -4.77 -10.57
N ASP A 283 77.11 -5.89 -11.06
CA ASP A 283 77.51 -7.02 -10.23
C ASP A 283 78.92 -6.84 -9.63
N GLY A 284 79.52 -5.67 -9.81
CA GLY A 284 80.88 -5.36 -9.39
C GLY A 284 81.94 -6.04 -10.26
N ASN A 285 81.56 -6.74 -11.34
CA ASN A 285 82.49 -7.38 -12.24
C ASN A 285 82.70 -6.54 -13.51
N ALA A 286 83.82 -5.84 -13.56
CA ALA A 286 84.21 -5.03 -14.71
C ALA A 286 84.32 -5.82 -16.05
N CYS A 287 84.32 -7.16 -16.02
CA CYS A 287 84.34 -8.05 -17.18
C CYS A 287 82.99 -8.62 -17.61
N THR A 288 81.90 -8.20 -16.99
CA THR A 288 80.53 -8.42 -17.47
C THR A 288 79.98 -7.13 -18.06
N LEU A 289 79.14 -7.28 -19.08
CA LEU A 289 78.26 -6.24 -19.56
C LEU A 289 76.94 -6.47 -18.86
N ASP A 290 76.61 -5.49 -18.04
CA ASP A 290 75.48 -5.56 -17.14
C ASP A 290 74.32 -4.83 -17.78
N THR A 291 73.27 -5.57 -18.08
CA THR A 291 72.09 -5.06 -18.77
C THR A 291 70.87 -5.57 -18.05
N CYS A 292 69.93 -4.67 -17.77
CA CYS A 292 68.63 -5.08 -17.30
C CYS A 292 67.71 -5.40 -18.48
N THR A 293 66.98 -6.51 -18.38
CA THR A 293 65.92 -6.87 -19.33
C THR A 293 64.61 -7.10 -18.59
N GLU A 294 63.49 -6.73 -19.22
CA GLU A 294 62.17 -6.89 -18.62
C GLU A 294 61.76 -8.35 -18.39
N GLU A 295 62.40 -9.29 -19.08
CA GLU A 295 62.03 -10.71 -19.02
C GLU A 295 62.66 -11.41 -17.81
N THR A 296 63.90 -11.06 -17.46
CA THR A 296 64.71 -11.75 -16.44
C THR A 296 65.25 -10.84 -15.33
N GLY A 297 65.16 -9.52 -15.46
CA GLY A 297 65.80 -8.55 -14.56
C GLY A 297 67.26 -8.31 -14.97
N CYS A 298 68.18 -8.22 -14.00
CA CYS A 298 69.59 -8.04 -14.30
C CYS A 298 70.21 -9.27 -14.99
N GLU A 299 70.76 -9.06 -16.18
CA GLU A 299 71.55 -10.02 -16.93
C GLU A 299 73.01 -9.56 -17.04
N PHE A 300 73.93 -10.48 -16.77
CA PHE A 300 75.37 -10.23 -16.78
C PHE A 300 76.01 -11.08 -17.88
N SER A 301 76.39 -10.43 -18.99
CA SER A 301 76.97 -11.13 -20.14
C SER A 301 78.48 -10.93 -20.21
N PRO A 302 79.29 -11.98 -20.49
CA PRO A 302 80.75 -11.82 -20.53
C PRO A 302 81.22 -10.81 -21.59
N LYS A 303 82.01 -9.80 -21.19
CA LYS A 303 82.76 -8.96 -22.14
C LYS A 303 83.79 -9.80 -22.88
N ALA A 304 84.16 -9.34 -24.08
CA ALA A 304 85.09 -10.05 -24.95
C ALA A 304 86.45 -10.30 -24.27
N ASP A 305 87.01 -11.48 -24.49
CA ASP A 305 88.34 -11.83 -24.01
C ASP A 305 89.37 -10.79 -24.52
N GLY A 306 90.13 -10.21 -23.60
CA GLY A 306 91.09 -9.14 -23.87
C GLY A 306 90.61 -7.72 -23.58
N THR A 307 89.31 -7.49 -23.30
CA THR A 307 88.83 -6.19 -22.82
C THR A 307 89.51 -5.83 -21.51
N LEU A 308 90.05 -4.62 -21.39
CA LEU A 308 90.73 -4.19 -20.17
C LEU A 308 89.71 -3.88 -19.07
N CYS A 309 89.97 -4.37 -17.86
CA CYS A 309 89.22 -4.06 -16.66
C CYS A 309 90.11 -3.37 -15.62
N GLY A 310 89.58 -2.35 -14.94
CA GLY A 310 90.27 -1.56 -13.91
C GLY A 310 90.59 -0.09 -14.26
N GLY A 311 90.68 0.76 -13.23
CA GLY A 311 91.07 2.17 -13.34
C GLY A 311 92.58 2.41 -13.28
N ASN A 312 93.01 3.66 -13.49
CA ASN A 312 94.42 4.05 -13.67
C ASN A 312 95.22 4.19 -12.35
N ASP A 313 94.96 3.36 -11.33
CA ASP A 313 95.55 3.55 -9.99
C ASP A 313 96.69 2.56 -9.67
N LEU A 314 97.68 3.06 -8.93
CA LEU A 314 98.96 2.39 -8.62
C LEU A 314 98.83 1.11 -7.78
N CYS A 315 97.65 0.83 -7.19
CA CYS A 315 97.37 -0.39 -6.42
C CYS A 315 96.49 -1.43 -7.18
N GLY A 316 96.12 -1.19 -8.45
CA GLY A 316 95.31 -2.11 -9.27
C GLY A 316 95.60 -2.00 -10.76
N GLY A 317 96.57 -2.77 -11.26
CA GLY A 317 97.04 -2.68 -12.66
C GLY A 317 96.07 -3.27 -13.70
N GLN A 318 95.93 -2.61 -14.84
CA GLN A 318 95.07 -3.01 -15.97
C GLN A 318 95.14 -4.53 -16.30
N ALA A 319 94.04 -5.25 -16.13
CA ALA A 319 93.95 -6.70 -16.40
C ALA A 319 92.99 -6.99 -17.56
N PRO A 320 93.28 -7.96 -18.46
CA PRO A 320 92.36 -8.34 -19.52
C PRO A 320 91.29 -9.32 -19.03
N CYS A 321 90.06 -9.17 -19.51
CA CYS A 321 88.98 -10.13 -19.32
C CYS A 321 89.29 -11.47 -20.01
N LYS A 322 88.92 -12.58 -19.39
CA LYS A 322 88.87 -13.91 -20.04
C LYS A 322 87.76 -14.75 -19.43
N GLY A 323 86.80 -15.18 -20.25
CA GLY A 323 85.64 -15.95 -19.80
C GLY A 323 84.74 -15.17 -18.83
N GLY A 324 84.62 -13.84 -19.00
CA GLY A 324 83.79 -12.98 -18.15
C GLY A 324 84.42 -12.60 -16.80
N GLN A 325 85.69 -12.93 -16.56
CA GLN A 325 86.40 -12.57 -15.34
C GLN A 325 87.68 -11.80 -15.65
N CYS A 326 88.01 -10.82 -14.82
CA CYS A 326 89.29 -10.12 -14.88
C CYS A 326 90.43 -11.09 -14.58
N GLN A 327 91.40 -11.20 -15.49
CA GLN A 327 92.64 -11.96 -15.25
C GLN A 327 93.61 -11.11 -14.41
N TRP A 328 93.23 -10.79 -13.17
CA TRP A 328 94.14 -10.17 -12.22
C TRP A 328 95.27 -11.16 -11.90
N GLY A 329 96.52 -10.75 -12.13
CA GLY A 329 97.62 -11.28 -11.33
C GLY A 329 97.44 -10.78 -9.90
N GLN A 330 97.54 -11.66 -8.91
CA GLN A 330 97.22 -11.38 -7.51
C GLN A 330 97.58 -9.96 -7.05
N GLY A 331 96.55 -9.14 -6.81
CA GLY A 331 96.68 -7.74 -6.39
C GLY A 331 95.35 -7.00 -6.52
N GLN A 332 94.40 -7.31 -5.64
CA GLN A 332 93.27 -6.41 -5.36
C GLN A 332 93.83 -5.15 -4.69
N GLY A 333 93.25 -3.98 -4.99
CA GLY A 333 93.48 -2.76 -4.22
C GLY A 333 93.13 -2.97 -2.74
N CYS A 334 93.42 -1.98 -1.88
CA CYS A 334 93.30 -2.15 -0.43
C CYS A 334 91.90 -2.30 0.13
N ASP A 335 90.88 -2.12 -0.68
CA ASP A 335 89.50 -2.32 -0.29
C ASP A 335 89.28 -3.81 0.07
N ASP A 336 89.01 -4.09 1.34
CA ASP A 336 88.68 -5.44 1.80
C ASP A 336 87.19 -5.77 1.72
N GLY A 337 86.40 -4.89 1.10
CA GLY A 337 84.97 -5.03 0.90
C GLY A 337 84.16 -4.84 2.19
N ILE A 338 84.77 -4.29 3.25
CA ILE A 338 84.11 -4.08 4.53
C ILE A 338 83.82 -2.58 4.72
N ALA A 339 82.55 -2.18 4.64
CA ALA A 339 82.16 -0.77 4.66
C ALA A 339 82.57 0.03 5.93
N CYS A 340 82.90 -0.66 7.04
CA CYS A 340 83.31 -0.01 8.29
C CYS A 340 84.83 0.04 8.52
N THR A 341 85.63 -0.50 7.60
CA THR A 341 87.08 -0.33 7.61
C THR A 341 87.45 0.88 6.77
N GLN A 342 88.45 1.62 7.24
CA GLN A 342 89.11 2.64 6.45
C GLN A 342 90.31 1.99 5.75
N ASP A 343 90.21 1.87 4.43
CA ASP A 343 91.18 1.16 3.60
C ASP A 343 92.18 2.14 2.97
N ASN A 344 93.40 2.12 3.50
CA ASN A 344 94.47 3.03 3.11
C ASN A 344 95.54 2.28 2.31
N CYS A 345 95.79 2.72 1.06
CA CYS A 345 96.97 2.29 0.31
C CYS A 345 98.19 3.09 0.76
N LEU A 346 99.18 2.40 1.33
CA LEU A 346 100.41 3.01 1.80
C LEU A 346 101.38 3.25 0.63
N PRO A 347 102.28 4.24 0.70
CA PRO A 347 103.18 4.61 -0.40
C PRO A 347 104.16 3.50 -0.86
N ASP A 348 104.29 2.43 -0.09
CA ASP A 348 105.10 1.25 -0.41
C ASP A 348 104.32 0.14 -1.15
N GLY A 349 103.04 0.38 -1.46
CA GLY A 349 102.15 -0.56 -2.12
C GLY A 349 101.54 -1.59 -1.17
N SER A 350 101.65 -1.42 0.15
CA SER A 350 100.98 -2.24 1.14
C SER A 350 99.60 -1.69 1.53
N CYS A 351 98.72 -2.58 2.02
CA CYS A 351 97.35 -2.25 2.39
C CYS A 351 97.12 -2.26 3.89
N GLN A 352 96.48 -1.21 4.39
CA GLN A 352 96.10 -1.05 5.78
C GLN A 352 94.59 -0.81 5.90
N ASN A 353 93.91 -1.74 6.56
CA ASN A 353 92.46 -1.69 6.76
C ASN A 353 92.19 -1.49 8.24
N VAL A 354 91.72 -0.30 8.61
CA VAL A 354 91.55 0.09 10.02
C VAL A 354 90.06 0.08 10.37
N PRO A 355 89.60 -0.76 11.31
CA PRO A 355 88.20 -0.74 11.76
C PRO A 355 87.80 0.61 12.37
N VAL A 356 86.62 1.11 12.00
CA VAL A 356 86.05 2.37 12.49
C VAL A 356 84.65 2.11 13.06
N ASP A 357 84.54 1.94 14.38
CA ASP A 357 83.26 1.64 15.05
C ASP A 357 82.19 2.71 14.82
N SER A 358 82.58 3.99 14.76
CA SER A 358 81.64 5.09 14.49
C SER A 358 81.00 5.04 13.11
N ALA A 359 81.57 4.29 12.16
CA ALA A 359 80.99 4.08 10.84
C ALA A 359 79.80 3.09 10.88
N CYS A 360 79.66 2.34 11.96
CA CYS A 360 78.59 1.35 12.14
C CYS A 360 77.38 1.87 12.93
N ASN A 361 77.44 3.09 13.48
CA ASN A 361 76.37 3.60 14.32
C ASN A 361 75.10 3.86 13.50
N ASP A 362 74.04 3.10 13.78
CA ASP A 362 72.74 3.20 13.10
C ASP A 362 71.81 4.27 13.73
N LYS A 363 72.29 4.94 14.78
CA LYS A 363 71.58 5.92 15.62
C LYS A 363 70.36 5.35 16.36
N ASP A 364 70.21 4.03 16.42
CA ASP A 364 69.19 3.39 17.22
C ASP A 364 69.75 3.01 18.60
N PRO A 365 69.40 3.75 19.67
CA PRO A 365 69.87 3.43 21.01
C PRO A 365 69.32 2.10 21.57
N CYS A 366 68.37 1.45 20.89
CA CYS A 366 67.74 0.21 21.34
C CYS A 366 68.43 -1.07 20.83
N THR A 367 69.26 -0.98 19.79
CA THR A 367 70.02 -2.10 19.20
C THR A 367 71.41 -2.28 19.81
N GLY A 368 71.82 -1.36 20.69
CA GLY A 368 73.06 -1.42 21.44
C GLY A 368 74.12 -0.47 20.88
N VAL A 369 75.40 -0.77 21.09
CA VAL A 369 76.50 -0.04 20.45
C VAL A 369 77.13 -0.97 19.41
N GLU A 370 77.11 -0.55 18.16
CA GLU A 370 77.67 -1.31 17.05
C GLU A 370 79.21 -1.22 17.08
N THR A 371 79.85 -2.32 16.69
CA THR A 371 81.32 -2.38 16.58
C THR A 371 81.71 -2.87 15.20
N CYS A 372 82.77 -2.30 14.64
CA CYS A 372 83.36 -2.76 13.40
C CYS A 372 84.32 -3.91 13.70
N LYS A 373 83.98 -5.13 13.26
CA LYS A 373 84.87 -6.28 13.40
C LYS A 373 85.57 -6.56 12.08
N ALA A 374 86.90 -6.51 12.10
CA ALA A 374 87.74 -6.86 10.96
C ALA A 374 87.36 -8.25 10.43
N GLY A 375 87.03 -8.36 9.14
CA GLY A 375 86.57 -9.59 8.49
C GLY A 375 85.07 -9.89 8.58
N GLN A 376 84.29 -9.14 9.36
CA GLN A 376 82.84 -9.38 9.55
C GLN A 376 81.96 -8.15 9.28
N GLY A 377 82.55 -6.96 9.24
CA GLY A 377 81.81 -5.70 9.08
C GLY A 377 81.13 -5.22 10.35
N CYS A 378 80.06 -4.44 10.19
CA CYS A 378 79.33 -3.90 11.32
C CYS A 378 78.59 -5.01 12.04
N VAL A 379 78.93 -5.20 13.31
CA VAL A 379 78.24 -6.13 14.19
C VAL A 379 77.40 -5.32 15.16
N ALA A 380 76.08 -5.55 15.10
CA ALA A 380 75.11 -4.95 16.00
C ALA A 380 75.47 -5.20 17.47
N GLY A 381 75.15 -4.24 18.32
CA GLY A 381 75.32 -4.35 19.75
C GLY A 381 74.40 -5.42 20.37
N ALA A 382 74.54 -5.60 21.69
CA ALA A 382 73.52 -6.34 22.44
C ALA A 382 72.28 -5.44 22.60
N PRO A 383 71.12 -5.82 22.07
CA PRO A 383 69.91 -5.00 22.13
C PRO A 383 69.42 -4.84 23.58
N ILE A 384 68.75 -3.71 23.86
CA ILE A 384 68.11 -3.48 25.15
C ILE A 384 66.93 -4.45 25.29
N VAL A 385 67.02 -5.37 26.25
CA VAL A 385 65.95 -6.32 26.57
C VAL A 385 64.99 -5.67 27.56
N CYS A 386 63.81 -5.28 27.06
CA CYS A 386 62.77 -4.61 27.85
C CYS A 386 61.71 -5.54 28.41
N ASN A 387 61.89 -6.85 28.43
CA ASN A 387 60.86 -7.73 28.99
C ASN A 387 60.73 -7.52 30.51
N ASP A 388 59.57 -7.03 30.98
CA ASP A 388 59.32 -6.75 32.41
C ASP A 388 58.77 -7.95 33.18
N GLY A 389 58.51 -9.07 32.49
CA GLY A 389 57.99 -10.31 33.03
C GLY A 389 56.47 -10.34 33.20
N VAL A 390 55.74 -9.30 32.78
CA VAL A 390 54.28 -9.21 32.86
C VAL A 390 53.69 -9.56 31.49
N ALA A 391 53.04 -10.72 31.37
CA ALA A 391 52.59 -11.24 30.07
C ALA A 391 51.57 -10.35 29.31
N CYS A 392 50.94 -9.38 29.98
CA CYS A 392 49.92 -8.49 29.41
C CYS A 392 50.39 -7.07 29.13
N THR A 393 51.68 -6.79 29.30
CA THR A 393 52.29 -5.52 28.89
C THR A 393 52.90 -5.69 27.50
N GLN A 394 52.76 -4.65 26.69
CA GLN A 394 53.60 -4.49 25.52
C GLN A 394 54.89 -3.83 25.95
N ASP A 395 55.97 -4.60 25.90
CA ASP A 395 57.30 -4.22 26.30
C ASP A 395 58.09 -3.75 25.09
N ALA A 396 58.42 -2.45 25.05
CA ALA A 396 59.15 -1.87 23.94
C ALA A 396 60.30 -1.00 24.44
N CYS A 397 61.37 -0.93 23.66
CA CYS A 397 62.38 0.10 23.84
C CYS A 397 61.96 1.33 23.01
N GLN A 398 61.85 2.49 23.65
CA GLN A 398 61.62 3.77 23.00
C GLN A 398 62.71 4.75 23.45
N ASN A 399 63.46 5.30 22.49
CA ASN A 399 64.54 6.27 22.74
C ASN A 399 65.59 5.78 23.77
N GLY A 400 65.94 4.48 23.74
CA GLY A 400 66.92 3.91 24.67
C GLY A 400 66.40 3.67 26.08
N GLN A 401 65.08 3.79 26.30
CA GLN A 401 64.42 3.50 27.57
C GLN A 401 63.33 2.46 27.37
N CYS A 402 63.19 1.56 28.35
CA CYS A 402 62.10 0.59 28.31
C CYS A 402 60.78 1.24 28.73
N VAL A 403 59.75 1.01 27.92
CA VAL A 403 58.38 1.40 28.17
C VAL A 403 57.50 0.15 28.20
N TYR A 404 56.56 0.12 29.14
CA TYR A 404 55.65 -1.01 29.37
C TYR A 404 54.22 -0.49 29.34
N SER A 405 53.46 -0.87 28.31
CA SER A 405 52.08 -0.39 28.14
C SER A 405 51.09 -1.53 28.35
N PRO A 406 50.14 -1.43 29.30
CA PRO A 406 49.11 -2.45 29.50
C PRO A 406 48.27 -2.64 28.24
N GLN A 407 48.09 -3.89 27.80
CA GLN A 407 47.24 -4.23 26.65
C GLN A 407 46.00 -5.00 27.15
N PHE A 408 44.83 -4.36 27.08
CA PHE A 408 43.57 -4.97 27.53
C PHE A 408 43.24 -6.26 26.75
N GLY A 409 43.47 -6.26 25.43
CA GLY A 409 43.24 -7.44 24.59
C GLY A 409 44.17 -8.62 24.86
N ALA A 410 45.29 -8.42 25.57
CA ALA A 410 46.23 -9.49 25.90
C ALA A 410 45.77 -10.37 27.07
N CYS A 411 44.78 -9.93 27.84
CA CYS A 411 44.18 -10.71 28.93
C CYS A 411 42.84 -11.34 28.58
N ASN A 412 42.37 -11.19 27.35
CA ASN A 412 41.09 -11.73 26.94
C ASN A 412 41.11 -13.26 26.97
N ASP A 413 40.32 -13.87 27.85
CA ASP A 413 40.24 -15.33 27.99
C ASP A 413 39.06 -15.95 27.21
N GLY A 414 38.34 -15.13 26.46
CA GLY A 414 37.18 -15.53 25.66
C GLY A 414 35.92 -15.79 26.49
N ASN A 415 35.92 -15.52 27.80
CA ASN A 415 34.77 -15.69 28.65
C ASN A 415 34.05 -14.36 28.88
N ILE A 416 32.87 -14.20 28.28
CA ILE A 416 32.02 -13.01 28.45
C ILE A 416 31.64 -12.76 29.93
N CYS A 417 31.70 -13.80 30.77
CA CYS A 417 31.38 -13.72 32.19
C CYS A 417 32.52 -13.25 33.08
N THR A 418 33.62 -12.78 32.51
CA THR A 418 34.73 -12.17 33.23
C THR A 418 35.10 -10.80 32.66
N ASP A 419 35.50 -9.90 33.54
CA ASP A 419 36.12 -8.63 33.17
C ASP A 419 37.64 -8.82 33.15
N ASP A 420 38.21 -8.75 31.95
CA ASP A 420 39.63 -9.00 31.71
C ASP A 420 40.44 -7.70 31.85
N VAL A 421 41.31 -7.65 32.86
CA VAL A 421 42.11 -6.47 33.17
C VAL A 421 43.58 -6.86 33.31
N CYS A 422 44.44 -6.15 32.60
CA CYS A 422 45.88 -6.21 32.85
C CYS A 422 46.23 -5.36 34.08
N GLN A 423 46.57 -6.02 35.19
CA GLN A 423 46.98 -5.36 36.44
C GLN A 423 48.50 -5.37 36.54
N VAL A 424 49.17 -4.23 36.41
CA VAL A 424 50.62 -4.13 36.62
C VAL A 424 50.90 -3.91 38.13
N PRO A 425 51.72 -4.74 38.82
CA PRO A 425 52.62 -5.79 38.31
C PRO A 425 52.08 -7.24 38.44
N ALA A 426 50.80 -7.44 38.74
CA ALA A 426 50.22 -8.76 39.03
C ALA A 426 49.97 -9.64 37.79
N GLY A 427 49.87 -9.06 36.58
CA GLY A 427 49.51 -9.76 35.35
C GLY A 427 48.01 -9.71 35.04
N CYS A 428 47.52 -10.68 34.28
CA CYS A 428 46.10 -10.76 33.92
C CYS A 428 45.22 -11.11 35.12
N SER A 429 44.10 -10.41 35.24
CA SER A 429 43.06 -10.64 36.23
C SER A 429 41.71 -10.71 35.52
N ASN A 430 41.01 -11.83 35.65
CA ASN A 430 39.71 -12.07 35.02
C ASN A 430 38.67 -12.15 36.14
N THR A 431 37.96 -11.05 36.39
CA THR A 431 37.05 -10.95 37.54
C THR A 431 35.64 -11.35 37.12
N PRO A 432 34.97 -12.31 37.78
CA PRO A 432 33.59 -12.66 37.47
C PRO A 432 32.66 -11.45 37.44
N ASN A 433 31.92 -11.29 36.35
CA ASN A 433 30.88 -10.27 36.20
C ASN A 433 29.48 -10.89 36.23
N SER A 434 28.45 -10.06 36.02
CA SER A 434 27.03 -10.44 36.11
C SER A 434 26.21 -9.99 34.90
N VAL A 435 26.86 -9.84 33.75
CA VAL A 435 26.17 -9.47 32.51
C VAL A 435 25.32 -10.64 32.00
N ASN A 436 24.38 -10.34 31.10
CA ASN A 436 23.67 -11.38 30.37
C ASN A 436 24.65 -12.09 29.44
N CYS A 437 24.46 -13.39 29.29
CA CYS A 437 25.25 -14.24 28.41
C CYS A 437 24.30 -15.17 27.64
N ASP A 438 24.87 -16.03 26.80
CA ASP A 438 24.16 -17.09 26.11
C ASP A 438 24.86 -18.40 26.49
N ASP A 439 24.11 -19.35 27.05
CA ASP A 439 24.64 -20.64 27.47
C ASP A 439 24.73 -21.65 26.31
N GLY A 440 24.34 -21.23 25.10
CA GLY A 440 24.31 -22.01 23.88
C GLY A 440 23.13 -22.99 23.80
N ASN A 441 22.20 -22.96 24.76
CA ASN A 441 21.01 -23.77 24.75
C ASN A 441 19.81 -22.94 24.27
N PRO A 442 19.28 -23.21 23.07
CA PRO A 442 18.17 -22.44 22.51
C PRO A 442 16.83 -22.65 23.24
N CYS A 443 16.81 -23.54 24.25
CA CYS A 443 15.66 -23.80 25.12
C CYS A 443 15.73 -23.12 26.49
N THR A 444 16.71 -22.24 26.69
CA THR A 444 16.81 -21.39 27.88
C THR A 444 16.78 -19.94 27.45
N SER A 445 16.29 -19.09 28.36
CA SER A 445 16.15 -17.66 28.11
C SER A 445 16.50 -16.88 29.38
N GLY A 446 17.17 -15.75 29.19
CA GLY A 446 17.65 -14.94 30.30
C GLY A 446 18.86 -15.55 31.01
N ASP A 447 19.81 -16.11 30.26
CA ASP A 447 21.05 -16.66 30.83
C ASP A 447 21.91 -15.52 31.40
N GLN A 448 22.58 -15.81 32.52
CA GLN A 448 23.32 -14.81 33.27
C GLN A 448 24.67 -15.34 33.74
N CYS A 449 25.64 -14.44 33.74
CA CYS A 449 26.94 -14.71 34.32
C CYS A 449 26.83 -14.79 35.85
N ILE A 450 27.15 -15.97 36.40
CA ILE A 450 27.17 -16.19 37.84
C ILE A 450 28.46 -16.94 38.17
N GLY A 451 29.31 -16.29 38.98
CA GLY A 451 30.57 -16.90 39.43
C GLY A 451 31.58 -17.15 38.31
N GLY A 452 31.52 -16.38 37.21
CA GLY A 452 32.46 -16.46 36.10
C GLY A 452 32.09 -17.52 35.07
N SER A 453 30.86 -18.01 35.06
CA SER A 453 30.34 -18.93 34.05
C SER A 453 28.93 -18.52 33.66
N CYS A 454 28.60 -18.72 32.39
CA CYS A 454 27.24 -18.52 31.92
C CYS A 454 26.34 -19.62 32.49
N GLN A 455 25.34 -19.23 33.28
CA GLN A 455 24.35 -20.14 33.83
C GLN A 455 23.05 -20.02 33.03
N SER A 456 22.49 -21.17 32.67
CA SER A 456 21.21 -21.29 31.99
C SER A 456 20.11 -20.55 32.75
N GLY A 457 19.36 -19.73 32.03
CA GLY A 457 18.20 -19.02 32.52
C GLY A 457 16.97 -19.92 32.65
N GLY A 458 15.79 -19.31 32.61
CA GLY A 458 14.52 -20.04 32.66
C GLY A 458 14.27 -20.82 31.36
N ALA A 459 13.52 -21.92 31.44
CA ALA A 459 13.08 -22.64 30.25
C ALA A 459 12.34 -21.67 29.29
N ALA A 460 12.73 -21.69 28.02
CA ALA A 460 12.11 -20.88 26.98
C ALA A 460 10.62 -21.22 26.90
N ASN A 461 9.77 -20.19 26.95
CA ASN A 461 8.34 -20.37 26.73
C ASN A 461 8.08 -20.45 25.22
N CYS A 462 7.80 -21.66 24.75
CA CYS A 462 7.55 -21.94 23.34
C CYS A 462 6.08 -21.90 22.95
N ASP A 463 5.17 -21.46 23.82
CA ASP A 463 3.75 -21.32 23.49
C ASP A 463 3.55 -20.21 22.45
N ASP A 464 3.07 -20.56 21.25
CA ASP A 464 2.76 -19.59 20.18
C ASP A 464 1.31 -19.06 20.27
N GLY A 465 0.56 -19.48 21.29
CA GLY A 465 -0.84 -19.12 21.48
C GLY A 465 -1.81 -19.83 20.52
N ASN A 466 -1.33 -20.73 19.66
CA ASN A 466 -2.16 -21.41 18.68
C ASN A 466 -2.66 -22.76 19.22
N SER A 467 -3.97 -22.87 19.43
CA SER A 467 -4.60 -24.12 19.90
C SER A 467 -4.41 -25.34 18.96
N CYS A 468 -4.02 -25.12 17.70
CA CYS A 468 -3.82 -26.15 16.68
C CYS A 468 -2.37 -26.65 16.59
N THR A 469 -1.44 -26.09 17.36
CA THR A 469 -0.05 -26.53 17.45
C THR A 469 0.20 -27.25 18.79
N GLU A 470 1.24 -28.07 18.80
CA GLU A 470 1.84 -28.65 19.99
C GLU A 470 3.23 -28.05 20.13
N ASP A 471 3.37 -27.17 21.11
CA ASP A 471 4.59 -26.44 21.35
C ASP A 471 5.57 -27.27 22.17
N SER A 472 6.80 -27.34 21.69
CA SER A 472 7.90 -27.99 22.40
C SER A 472 9.17 -27.22 22.14
N CYS A 473 10.13 -27.35 23.05
CA CYS A 473 11.47 -26.87 22.76
C CYS A 473 12.36 -28.01 22.28
N ASP A 474 12.98 -27.83 21.12
CA ASP A 474 13.97 -28.72 20.54
C ASP A 474 15.38 -28.20 20.88
N LEU A 475 16.22 -29.06 21.44
CA LEU A 475 17.56 -28.68 21.94
C LEU A 475 18.54 -28.21 20.85
N GLN A 476 18.20 -28.34 19.56
CA GLN A 476 19.01 -27.84 18.45
C GLN A 476 18.32 -26.72 17.68
N LYS A 477 16.99 -26.71 17.62
CA LYS A 477 16.21 -25.76 16.82
C LYS A 477 15.55 -24.66 17.63
N GLY A 478 15.57 -24.75 18.96
CA GLY A 478 14.80 -23.86 19.83
C GLY A 478 13.32 -24.21 19.83
N CYS A 479 12.46 -23.21 19.97
CA CYS A 479 11.02 -23.43 19.99
C CYS A 479 10.51 -24.01 18.65
N VAL A 480 9.76 -25.10 18.73
CA VAL A 480 9.12 -25.78 17.61
C VAL A 480 7.63 -25.96 17.90
N HIS A 481 6.81 -25.69 16.89
CA HIS A 481 5.34 -25.71 16.99
C HIS A 481 4.80 -26.76 16.01
N ILE A 482 4.41 -27.93 16.51
CA ILE A 482 4.05 -29.09 15.67
C ILE A 482 2.53 -29.12 15.43
N PRO A 483 2.03 -29.10 14.19
CA PRO A 483 0.59 -29.11 13.92
C PRO A 483 -0.12 -30.38 14.40
N LYS A 484 -1.27 -30.24 15.08
CA LYS A 484 -2.16 -31.35 15.44
C LYS A 484 -3.10 -31.69 14.27
N GLY A 485 -2.98 -32.89 13.72
CA GLY A 485 -3.73 -33.32 12.53
C GLY A 485 -5.15 -33.84 12.79
N ALA A 486 -6.08 -33.40 11.93
CA ALA A 486 -7.50 -33.78 11.72
C ALA A 486 -8.54 -32.81 12.32
N GLY A 487 -8.88 -31.77 11.55
CA GLY A 487 -9.96 -30.81 11.84
C GLY A 487 -9.70 -29.38 11.33
N CYS A 488 -8.47 -29.06 10.98
CA CYS A 488 -8.04 -27.78 10.38
C CYS A 488 -7.73 -28.02 8.90
N GLY A 489 -8.21 -27.16 7.99
CA GLY A 489 -8.25 -27.35 6.52
C GLY A 489 -6.90 -27.46 5.82
N ALA A 490 -6.14 -28.51 6.13
CA ALA A 490 -4.75 -28.66 5.73
C ALA A 490 -4.56 -28.70 4.21
N CYS A 491 -3.64 -27.86 3.72
CA CYS A 491 -3.20 -27.78 2.33
C CYS A 491 -1.67 -27.66 2.25
N ASP A 492 -1.09 -27.97 1.10
CA ASP A 492 0.36 -27.80 0.89
C ASP A 492 0.69 -26.30 0.88
N PRO A 493 1.54 -25.78 1.79
CA PRO A 493 1.84 -24.35 1.86
C PRO A 493 2.23 -23.78 0.50
N TYR A 494 1.65 -22.62 0.16
CA TYR A 494 1.86 -21.91 -1.11
C TYR A 494 1.34 -22.59 -2.37
N LYS A 495 0.68 -23.75 -2.27
CA LYS A 495 0.00 -24.35 -3.42
C LYS A 495 -1.08 -23.41 -3.93
N ILE A 496 -1.11 -23.20 -5.24
CA ILE A 496 -2.14 -22.42 -5.93
C ILE A 496 -3.04 -23.41 -6.66
N GLU A 497 -4.36 -23.27 -6.49
CA GLU A 497 -5.33 -24.08 -7.21
C GLU A 497 -6.55 -23.25 -7.65
N PRO A 498 -7.24 -23.66 -8.74
CA PRO A 498 -8.46 -22.99 -9.16
C PRO A 498 -9.55 -23.15 -8.09
N CYS A 499 -10.34 -22.10 -7.93
CA CYS A 499 -11.47 -22.07 -7.01
C CYS A 499 -12.65 -21.33 -7.64
N TYR A 500 -13.83 -21.59 -7.09
CA TYR A 500 -15.04 -20.86 -7.42
C TYR A 500 -15.98 -20.99 -6.24
N SER A 501 -16.40 -19.88 -5.65
CA SER A 501 -17.31 -19.86 -4.49
C SER A 501 -18.77 -19.60 -4.88
N GLY A 502 -19.08 -19.56 -6.18
CA GLY A 502 -20.45 -19.43 -6.68
C GLY A 502 -21.22 -20.75 -6.65
N PRO A 503 -22.56 -20.71 -6.86
CA PRO A 503 -23.39 -21.90 -6.94
C PRO A 503 -22.91 -22.92 -7.98
N ASP A 504 -23.15 -24.21 -7.70
CA ASP A 504 -22.78 -25.28 -8.63
C ASP A 504 -23.48 -25.09 -9.99
N GLY A 505 -22.67 -25.07 -11.05
CA GLY A 505 -23.16 -24.97 -12.43
C GLY A 505 -23.21 -23.56 -13.01
N THR A 506 -22.76 -22.52 -12.29
CA THR A 506 -22.59 -21.15 -12.84
C THR A 506 -21.16 -20.87 -13.32
N GLN A 507 -20.18 -21.69 -12.91
CA GLN A 507 -18.78 -21.53 -13.29
C GLN A 507 -18.59 -21.67 -14.81
N GLY A 508 -18.08 -20.61 -15.45
CA GLY A 508 -17.78 -20.61 -16.89
C GLY A 508 -18.96 -20.33 -17.80
N LYS A 509 -20.11 -19.91 -17.25
CA LYS A 509 -21.26 -19.39 -18.00
C LYS A 509 -21.21 -17.86 -18.00
N GLY A 510 -21.54 -17.26 -19.15
CA GLY A 510 -21.58 -15.80 -19.29
C GLY A 510 -20.31 -15.09 -18.79
N ALA A 511 -20.50 -14.13 -17.89
CA ALA A 511 -19.43 -13.36 -17.27
C ALA A 511 -18.67 -14.15 -16.18
N CYS A 512 -19.27 -15.20 -15.61
CA CYS A 512 -18.73 -15.92 -14.46
C CYS A 512 -17.49 -16.75 -14.76
N LYS A 513 -16.46 -16.57 -13.94
CA LYS A 513 -15.15 -17.20 -14.10
C LYS A 513 -14.64 -17.71 -12.77
N ALA A 514 -13.94 -18.84 -12.82
CA ALA A 514 -13.17 -19.35 -11.69
C ALA A 514 -12.00 -18.41 -11.39
N GLY A 515 -11.71 -18.27 -10.11
CA GLY A 515 -10.52 -17.59 -9.62
C GLY A 515 -9.45 -18.59 -9.21
N PHE A 516 -8.48 -18.10 -8.45
CA PHE A 516 -7.43 -18.91 -7.85
C PHE A 516 -7.35 -18.62 -6.35
N ARG A 517 -7.06 -19.66 -5.58
CA ARG A 517 -6.78 -19.55 -4.15
C ARG A 517 -5.40 -20.12 -3.88
N GLN A 518 -4.73 -19.53 -2.91
CA GLN A 518 -3.42 -19.98 -2.47
C GLN A 518 -3.52 -20.50 -1.05
N CYS A 519 -2.90 -21.64 -0.78
CA CYS A 519 -2.75 -22.13 0.57
C CYS A 519 -1.85 -21.17 1.35
N LEU A 520 -2.31 -20.69 2.50
CA LEU A 520 -1.54 -19.79 3.34
C LEU A 520 -0.23 -20.47 3.79
N ALA A 521 0.78 -19.68 4.14
CA ALA A 521 2.09 -20.18 4.58
C ALA A 521 2.00 -21.17 5.75
N THR A 522 0.95 -21.04 6.56
CA THR A 522 0.64 -21.92 7.69
C THR A 522 0.27 -23.34 7.26
N GLY A 523 -0.15 -23.55 6.01
CA GLY A 523 -0.66 -24.84 5.53
C GLY A 523 -2.03 -25.22 6.10
N LEU A 524 -2.71 -24.30 6.79
CA LEU A 524 -3.91 -24.58 7.57
C LEU A 524 -5.21 -24.05 6.95
N ASP A 525 -5.10 -23.06 6.07
CA ASP A 525 -6.24 -22.41 5.41
C ASP A 525 -5.87 -21.96 4.00
N TRP A 526 -6.91 -21.82 3.17
CA TRP A 526 -6.80 -21.23 1.85
C TRP A 526 -7.15 -19.74 1.90
N SER A 527 -6.51 -18.95 1.04
CA SER A 527 -6.92 -17.57 0.79
C SER A 527 -8.36 -17.50 0.25
N PRO A 528 -9.00 -16.32 0.29
CA PRO A 528 -10.16 -16.04 -0.54
C PRO A 528 -9.88 -16.38 -2.01
N CYS A 529 -10.94 -16.70 -2.75
CA CYS A 529 -10.82 -17.01 -4.16
C CYS A 529 -10.67 -15.72 -4.98
N TYR A 530 -9.43 -15.39 -5.36
CA TYR A 530 -9.10 -14.16 -6.05
C TYR A 530 -9.38 -14.26 -7.55
N GLY A 531 -9.90 -13.17 -8.13
CA GLY A 531 -10.16 -13.07 -9.57
C GLY A 531 -11.35 -13.89 -10.06
N GLN A 532 -12.16 -14.48 -9.15
CA GLN A 532 -13.43 -15.07 -9.52
C GLN A 532 -14.46 -13.99 -9.89
N VAL A 533 -15.34 -14.31 -10.84
CA VAL A 533 -16.54 -13.51 -11.15
C VAL A 533 -17.74 -14.35 -10.75
N LEU A 534 -18.45 -13.91 -9.71
CA LEU A 534 -19.62 -14.58 -9.17
C LEU A 534 -20.90 -14.14 -9.89
N PRO A 535 -21.96 -14.96 -9.87
CA PRO A 535 -23.22 -14.59 -10.50
C PRO A 535 -23.85 -13.40 -9.79
N LEU A 536 -24.36 -12.45 -10.58
CA LEU A 536 -25.30 -11.46 -10.08
C LEU A 536 -26.67 -12.10 -9.85
N ASN A 537 -27.54 -11.39 -9.13
CA ASN A 537 -28.90 -11.85 -8.89
C ASN A 537 -29.80 -11.70 -10.15
N THR A 538 -29.39 -10.84 -11.09
CA THR A 538 -30.06 -10.51 -12.37
C THR A 538 -29.04 -9.92 -13.35
N ASP A 539 -29.28 -10.03 -14.66
CA ASP A 539 -28.43 -9.43 -15.70
C ASP A 539 -28.28 -7.90 -15.62
N ILE A 540 -27.11 -7.40 -16.03
CA ILE A 540 -26.89 -5.97 -16.28
C ILE A 540 -27.27 -5.66 -17.73
N CYS A 541 -28.47 -5.12 -17.89
CA CYS A 541 -29.05 -4.87 -19.21
C CYS A 541 -28.18 -4.02 -20.15
N GLY A 542 -27.94 -4.54 -21.36
CA GLY A 542 -27.34 -3.81 -22.47
C GLY A 542 -25.81 -3.92 -22.56
N ASN A 543 -25.20 -4.75 -21.70
CA ASN A 543 -23.80 -5.13 -21.82
C ASN A 543 -23.59 -6.39 -22.71
N ASN A 544 -24.69 -7.06 -23.10
CA ASN A 544 -24.69 -8.27 -23.93
C ASN A 544 -23.82 -9.40 -23.32
N LEU A 545 -23.84 -9.52 -21.99
CA LEU A 545 -23.27 -10.60 -21.20
C LEU A 545 -24.37 -11.29 -20.37
N ASP A 546 -24.12 -12.54 -19.99
CA ASP A 546 -24.95 -13.33 -19.07
C ASP A 546 -24.31 -13.15 -17.67
N ASP A 547 -24.79 -12.16 -16.91
CA ASP A 547 -24.15 -11.74 -15.65
C ASP A 547 -24.69 -12.49 -14.44
N ASP A 548 -25.90 -13.04 -14.53
CA ASP A 548 -26.44 -13.96 -13.53
C ASP A 548 -26.01 -15.43 -13.76
N CYS A 549 -25.26 -15.66 -14.84
CA CYS A 549 -24.55 -16.89 -15.15
C CYS A 549 -25.44 -18.13 -15.12
N ASP A 550 -26.73 -17.96 -15.40
CA ASP A 550 -27.69 -19.05 -15.44
C ASP A 550 -27.51 -19.91 -16.70
N GLY A 551 -26.83 -19.36 -17.71
CA GLY A 551 -26.47 -19.99 -18.97
C GLY A 551 -27.54 -19.86 -20.05
N THR A 552 -28.44 -18.87 -19.93
CA THR A 552 -29.37 -18.50 -21.00
C THR A 552 -28.81 -17.33 -21.84
N GLN A 553 -29.67 -16.57 -22.52
CA GLN A 553 -29.21 -15.60 -23.54
C GLN A 553 -29.01 -14.24 -22.89
N ALA A 554 -27.75 -13.77 -22.81
CA ALA A 554 -27.37 -12.42 -22.38
C ALA A 554 -28.50 -11.38 -22.41
N ASP A 555 -28.76 -10.76 -21.26
CA ASP A 555 -29.82 -9.79 -20.99
C ASP A 555 -31.25 -10.38 -20.99
N GLU A 556 -31.42 -11.67 -20.63
CA GLU A 556 -32.69 -12.39 -20.62
C GLU A 556 -33.68 -11.93 -19.55
N ALA A 557 -33.16 -11.48 -18.40
CA ALA A 557 -33.95 -11.01 -17.26
C ALA A 557 -34.33 -9.53 -17.38
N CYS A 558 -33.91 -8.88 -18.46
CA CYS A 558 -34.15 -7.47 -18.76
C CYS A 558 -35.53 -7.25 -19.40
N SER A 559 -36.60 -7.65 -18.72
CA SER A 559 -37.94 -7.23 -19.10
C SER A 559 -38.14 -5.76 -18.75
N ASP A 560 -38.00 -4.90 -19.77
CA ASP A 560 -38.44 -3.49 -19.90
C ASP A 560 -37.34 -2.45 -20.25
N VAL A 561 -36.18 -2.85 -20.78
CA VAL A 561 -35.24 -1.91 -21.40
C VAL A 561 -35.40 -1.94 -22.93
N PRO A 562 -35.77 -0.84 -23.60
CA PRO A 562 -35.75 -0.78 -25.05
C PRO A 562 -34.29 -0.84 -25.53
N ASP A 563 -33.97 -1.88 -26.29
CA ASP A 563 -32.65 -2.08 -26.90
C ASP A 563 -32.04 -0.79 -27.45
N SER A 564 -30.86 -0.51 -26.92
CA SER A 564 -29.73 0.26 -27.44
C SER A 564 -29.99 1.26 -28.58
N GLY A 565 -29.62 2.51 -28.30
CA GLY A 565 -29.39 3.52 -29.31
C GLY A 565 -28.33 3.08 -30.33
N VAL A 566 -28.79 2.68 -31.50
CA VAL A 566 -28.02 2.82 -32.75
C VAL A 566 -28.64 3.98 -33.52
N TRP A 567 -27.90 5.07 -33.65
CA TRP A 567 -28.22 6.12 -34.60
C TRP A 567 -28.08 5.56 -36.02
N ALA A 568 -29.17 5.07 -36.60
CA ALA A 568 -29.26 4.76 -38.02
C ALA A 568 -30.06 5.88 -38.71
N ASP A 569 -29.33 6.79 -39.34
CA ASP A 569 -29.81 7.64 -40.41
C ASP A 569 -30.41 6.78 -41.52
N TYR A 570 -31.72 6.89 -41.78
CA TYR A 570 -32.35 6.37 -43.01
C TYR A 570 -33.50 7.27 -43.47
N ASP A 571 -33.11 8.21 -44.33
CA ASP A 571 -33.69 8.60 -45.62
C ASP A 571 -35.21 8.42 -45.86
N TYR A 572 -35.85 9.55 -46.17
CA TYR A 572 -37.20 9.63 -46.74
C TYR A 572 -37.18 9.17 -48.20
N GLY A 573 -37.32 7.86 -48.41
CA GLY A 573 -37.58 7.28 -49.73
C GLY A 573 -39.07 7.23 -50.06
N SER A 574 -39.56 8.22 -50.81
CA SER A 574 -40.86 8.15 -51.48
C SER A 574 -40.87 7.02 -52.53
N ASP A 575 -41.81 6.08 -52.44
CA ASP A 575 -42.25 5.33 -53.62
C ASP A 575 -43.67 5.74 -54.04
N ALA A 576 -43.82 5.82 -55.36
CA ALA A 576 -44.98 6.36 -56.05
C ALA A 576 -45.94 5.22 -56.44
N THR A 577 -46.41 4.43 -55.47
CA THR A 577 -47.62 3.61 -55.64
C THR A 577 -48.30 3.48 -54.29
N GLY A 578 -49.32 4.31 -54.04
CA GLY A 578 -50.05 4.39 -52.77
C GLY A 578 -50.69 3.07 -52.33
N ASN A 579 -49.89 2.18 -51.74
CA ASN A 579 -50.33 0.96 -51.06
C ASN A 579 -49.24 0.45 -50.09
N GLY A 580 -48.84 1.30 -49.14
CA GLY A 580 -48.05 0.89 -47.97
C GLY A 580 -48.97 0.52 -46.82
N SER A 581 -49.07 -0.77 -46.51
CA SER A 581 -49.78 -1.25 -45.32
C SER A 581 -49.05 -0.77 -44.07
N PHE A 582 -49.75 -0.10 -43.15
CA PHE A 582 -49.29 0.04 -41.77
C PHE A 582 -49.10 -1.37 -41.21
N LYS A 583 -47.86 -1.84 -41.08
CA LYS A 583 -47.57 -2.98 -40.22
C LYS A 583 -47.65 -2.49 -38.78
N ASN A 584 -48.77 -2.86 -38.16
CA ASN A 584 -49.08 -2.74 -36.75
C ASN A 584 -47.86 -3.15 -35.86
N PRO A 585 -47.39 -2.30 -34.93
CA PRO A 585 -46.32 -2.69 -34.00
C PRO A 585 -46.82 -3.57 -32.84
N PHE A 586 -48.11 -3.86 -32.71
CA PHE A 586 -48.61 -4.76 -31.68
C PHE A 586 -48.56 -6.24 -32.10
N LYS A 587 -47.36 -6.79 -32.14
CA LYS A 587 -47.08 -8.21 -31.87
C LYS A 587 -45.98 -8.19 -30.80
N THR A 588 -46.28 -7.89 -29.54
CA THR A 588 -46.71 -8.90 -28.57
C THR A 588 -47.22 -8.19 -27.31
N ALA A 589 -48.54 -8.21 -27.11
CA ALA A 589 -49.13 -8.02 -25.79
C ALA A 589 -50.42 -8.83 -25.76
N THR A 590 -50.31 -10.09 -25.34
CA THR A 590 -51.48 -10.90 -25.01
C THR A 590 -51.25 -11.47 -23.62
N LYS A 591 -51.39 -10.62 -22.61
CA LYS A 591 -51.73 -11.03 -21.25
C LYS A 591 -53.05 -10.35 -20.87
N ALA A 592 -53.91 -11.12 -20.21
CA ALA A 592 -55.36 -10.96 -20.18
C ALA A 592 -55.87 -9.60 -19.66
N VAL A 593 -56.84 -9.01 -20.37
CA VAL A 593 -57.73 -7.99 -19.82
C VAL A 593 -58.83 -8.72 -19.04
N SER A 594 -58.91 -8.50 -17.72
CA SER A 594 -59.99 -9.05 -16.88
C SER A 594 -61.33 -8.36 -17.19
N THR A 595 -62.43 -9.09 -17.02
CA THR A 595 -63.78 -8.53 -17.11
C THR A 595 -64.00 -7.45 -16.05
N GLY A 596 -64.13 -6.19 -16.47
CA GLY A 596 -64.37 -5.04 -15.59
C GLY A 596 -63.67 -3.74 -16.02
N SER A 597 -62.65 -3.81 -16.88
CA SER A 597 -61.87 -2.64 -17.30
C SER A 597 -62.65 -1.68 -18.23
N LYS A 598 -62.64 -0.38 -17.92
CA LYS A 598 -63.11 0.70 -18.81
C LYS A 598 -61.91 1.40 -19.46
N LEU A 599 -62.00 1.67 -20.77
CA LEU A 599 -61.01 2.48 -21.51
C LEU A 599 -61.56 3.90 -21.72
N VAL A 600 -60.78 4.90 -21.34
CA VAL A 600 -61.08 6.32 -21.55
C VAL A 600 -59.99 6.91 -22.42
N MET A 601 -60.38 7.61 -23.49
CA MET A 601 -59.44 8.41 -24.28
C MET A 601 -59.53 9.87 -23.84
N LEU A 602 -58.37 10.51 -23.71
CA LEU A 602 -58.29 11.95 -23.45
C LEU A 602 -58.07 12.68 -24.78
N LYS A 603 -58.98 13.59 -25.11
CA LYS A 603 -58.88 14.43 -26.31
C LYS A 603 -58.47 15.84 -25.90
N ALA A 604 -57.44 16.37 -26.56
CA ALA A 604 -57.00 17.75 -26.40
C ALA A 604 -57.49 18.60 -27.58
N ASP A 605 -58.12 19.74 -27.30
CA ASP A 605 -58.44 20.74 -28.32
C ASP A 605 -57.24 21.65 -28.61
N ALA A 606 -57.34 22.48 -29.65
CA ALA A 606 -56.24 23.32 -30.14
C ALA A 606 -55.77 24.39 -29.12
N ASP A 607 -56.52 24.62 -28.04
CA ASP A 607 -56.16 25.51 -26.93
C ASP A 607 -55.52 24.78 -25.73
N GLY A 608 -55.35 23.45 -25.82
CA GLY A 608 -54.71 22.63 -24.79
C GLY A 608 -55.65 22.07 -23.72
N THR A 609 -56.96 22.32 -23.81
CA THR A 609 -57.94 21.78 -22.86
C THR A 609 -58.19 20.29 -23.14
N ILE A 610 -58.16 19.45 -22.10
CA ILE A 610 -58.25 17.98 -22.22
C ILE A 610 -59.56 17.46 -21.59
N TYR A 611 -60.30 16.59 -22.30
CA TYR A 611 -61.51 15.96 -21.78
C TYR A 611 -61.51 14.43 -21.96
N PRO A 612 -62.13 13.67 -21.03
CA PRO A 612 -62.31 12.23 -21.14
C PRO A 612 -63.52 11.83 -22.01
N GLU A 613 -63.30 10.94 -22.98
CA GLU A 613 -64.35 10.30 -23.79
C GLU A 613 -64.31 8.76 -23.57
N GLU A 614 -65.41 8.18 -23.07
CA GLU A 614 -65.53 6.73 -22.85
C GLU A 614 -65.73 6.00 -24.19
N VAL A 615 -64.90 4.98 -24.47
CA VAL A 615 -65.00 4.19 -25.70
C VAL A 615 -65.52 2.78 -25.40
N SER A 616 -66.61 2.38 -26.06
CA SER A 616 -67.19 1.04 -25.89
C SER A 616 -66.43 -0.03 -26.69
N LEU A 617 -66.00 -1.10 -26.03
CA LEU A 617 -65.32 -2.25 -26.65
C LEU A 617 -66.34 -3.28 -27.17
N GLY A 618 -66.20 -3.71 -28.44
CA GLY A 618 -66.90 -4.87 -28.99
C GLY A 618 -65.95 -6.09 -29.02
N ALA A 619 -66.37 -7.22 -28.44
CA ALA A 619 -65.51 -8.38 -28.23
C ALA A 619 -65.29 -9.25 -29.48
N VAL A 620 -64.02 -9.55 -29.83
CA VAL A 620 -63.54 -10.85 -30.38
C VAL A 620 -62.04 -11.03 -30.02
N VAL A 621 -61.63 -12.28 -29.84
CA VAL A 621 -60.27 -12.75 -29.48
C VAL A 621 -59.23 -12.43 -30.57
N ASN A 622 -58.06 -11.93 -30.15
CA ASN A 622 -56.86 -11.51 -30.93
C ASN A 622 -56.91 -10.12 -31.59
N GLY A 623 -57.10 -9.07 -30.77
CA GLY A 623 -56.79 -7.68 -31.11
C GLY A 623 -57.95 -6.69 -30.84
N ILE A 624 -57.62 -5.47 -30.42
CA ILE A 624 -58.60 -4.39 -30.21
C ILE A 624 -58.77 -3.62 -31.54
N THR A 625 -60.01 -3.44 -32.01
CA THR A 625 -60.31 -2.51 -33.11
C THR A 625 -61.27 -1.43 -32.61
N LEU A 626 -60.85 -0.16 -32.66
CA LEU A 626 -61.72 0.98 -32.36
C LEU A 626 -62.66 1.23 -33.54
N LYS A 627 -63.98 1.17 -33.34
CA LYS A 627 -64.98 1.49 -34.37
C LYS A 627 -65.45 2.93 -34.21
N GLY A 628 -65.28 3.75 -35.24
CA GLY A 628 -66.07 4.97 -35.41
C GLY A 628 -65.34 6.17 -35.99
N TRP A 629 -64.70 6.10 -37.16
CA TRP A 629 -64.24 7.29 -37.86
C TRP A 629 -64.59 7.22 -39.36
N GLY A 630 -65.41 8.17 -39.81
CA GLY A 630 -65.72 8.39 -41.22
C GLY A 630 -64.55 9.01 -42.00
N PRO A 631 -64.71 9.29 -43.31
CA PRO A 631 -63.60 9.53 -44.24
C PRO A 631 -62.87 10.89 -44.13
N GLN A 632 -63.06 11.64 -43.04
CA GLN A 632 -62.38 12.92 -42.79
C GLN A 632 -61.46 12.76 -41.57
N ARG A 633 -60.15 12.68 -41.80
CA ARG A 633 -59.14 12.46 -40.74
C ARG A 633 -58.46 13.79 -40.39
N PRO A 634 -58.53 14.30 -39.14
CA PRO A 634 -57.56 15.25 -38.65
C PRO A 634 -56.25 14.51 -38.36
N VAL A 635 -55.12 15.11 -38.74
CA VAL A 635 -53.80 14.67 -38.30
C VAL A 635 -53.65 15.10 -36.86
N ILE A 636 -53.68 14.17 -35.91
CA ILE A 636 -53.40 14.47 -34.51
C ILE A 636 -51.89 14.36 -34.32
N GLN A 637 -51.23 15.49 -34.07
CA GLN A 637 -49.87 15.50 -33.53
C GLN A 637 -49.98 15.51 -32.00
N GLY A 638 -49.94 14.33 -31.39
CA GLY A 638 -50.02 14.16 -29.94
C GLY A 638 -49.77 12.72 -29.52
N ARG A 639 -49.33 12.51 -28.28
CA ARG A 639 -49.11 11.20 -27.67
C ARG A 639 -50.43 10.63 -27.13
N LEU A 640 -50.67 9.34 -27.35
CA LEU A 640 -51.82 8.61 -26.82
C LEU A 640 -51.44 8.00 -25.47
N TYR A 641 -52.27 8.21 -24.45
CA TYR A 641 -52.06 7.64 -23.11
C TYR A 641 -53.18 6.64 -22.79
N LEU A 642 -52.79 5.44 -22.33
CA LEU A 642 -53.70 4.46 -21.74
C LEU A 642 -53.51 4.53 -20.21
N VAL A 643 -54.58 4.81 -19.47
CA VAL A 643 -54.54 4.83 -18.00
C VAL A 643 -55.34 3.64 -17.48
N HIS A 644 -54.73 2.86 -16.60
CA HIS A 644 -55.32 1.68 -15.97
C HIS A 644 -55.66 2.03 -14.51
N CYS A 645 -56.94 2.01 -14.14
CA CYS A 645 -57.39 2.32 -12.77
C CYS A 645 -58.42 1.29 -12.30
N TYR A 646 -58.24 0.78 -11.08
CA TYR A 646 -59.24 0.00 -10.37
C TYR A 646 -59.98 0.97 -9.42
N ASP A 647 -61.25 1.25 -9.72
CA ASP A 647 -62.18 2.15 -8.98
C ASP A 647 -61.95 3.67 -9.05
N CYS A 648 -61.79 4.22 -10.27
CA CYS A 648 -61.88 5.66 -10.49
C CYS A 648 -63.34 6.12 -10.70
N VAL A 649 -63.82 7.08 -9.89
CA VAL A 649 -65.01 7.90 -10.19
C VAL A 649 -64.53 9.21 -10.80
N PHE A 650 -64.87 9.45 -12.07
CA PHE A 650 -64.54 10.70 -12.75
C PHE A 650 -65.73 11.64 -12.65
N ASP A 651 -65.60 12.72 -11.87
CA ASP A 651 -66.56 13.84 -11.89
C ASP A 651 -66.21 14.81 -13.04
N LYS A 652 -67.23 15.47 -13.58
CA LYS A 652 -67.17 16.20 -14.86
C LYS A 652 -66.46 17.54 -14.81
#